data_AF-Q4T482-F1
#
_entry.id   AF-Q4T482-F1
#
_cell.length_a   1.000
_cell.length_b   1.000
_cell.length_c   1.000
_cell.angle_alpha   90.00
_cell.angle_beta   90.00
_cell.angle_gamma   90.00
#
_symmetry.space_group_name_H-M   'P 1'
#
loop_
_entity.id
_entity.type
_entity.pdbx_description
1 polymer ?
#
loop_
_entity_poly.entity_id
_entity_poly.type
_entity_poly.pdbx_seq_one_letter_code
_entity_poly.pdbx_strand_id
1 'polypeptide(L)'
;VPPTGPMDLPLSLLEMGCSGRFELITHPIPGRSLPPQSTLPHGLPPTSLTLETEVEKRFLQDPSWLPIHDKDLAFQKFLKIPPGFKSGMDFTDKEVNLMSLLSTLDDITDFRYEEEQQESKESNNAPKLPRTNSLEDLGIKVPQGNNETEKKEKSEESKKWAIPVNITSPCDDFYKRIPNPAFQGSSLIFFCYWPFELDVFQKQAILRLEDHDSVFVAAHTSAGKTVVAEYAIALSQKHMTRTIYTSPIKALSNQKFRDFKNTFGDVGLLTGDVQISPESSCLIMTTEILRSMLYNGSEVIRDLEWVIFDEVHYINDAERGVVWEEVLIMLPDHVSIILLSATVPNALEFSEWIGRIKKRHIYVISTMKRPVPLEHYLYTGNSSKTQKEMFLLVDAAGNFLNKAYYAAVDAKKERSSKHSQSFGTKNTSQNTTASQDRAVWLTLLHYLSARQQTPVVAFTFSRTRCDENARSLDSMDLTTSIEKAEIHSFFQKSLSRLRGGDRQLPQILLMRDLLKRGIAVHHSGILPILKEVTEMLFSRGLVKVLFATETFAMGVNMPARTVVFDSIRKHDGTGFRNLLPGEYIQMAGRAGRRGLDATGTVIILCKAGVQEMADLHVMMMGKPTVLHSQFRLTYTMILNLLRVEALRVTDMMRRSFSESHRDTQAHEKSISQLKNKLSSLPSLDTEGQLSDLTAYYHTVTELRTTSETLRHAILESVNGLKALSVGRVVVVNNKQHLNALGVILQVSSDAVNRTFTALIICEKGNEEGEGNSDAFPHLFNTALFIPEGPCSHTVQKLKLEDISSITVKTLRVIPDRIIDNYNKRQQPRFRLDPPGQAISTATQELLRLAEANPGGLASLDPVNDLQLKSIDVVQASMRLRVLRDSLKEFTCIHSPRFPEQFAQVKERMSMQEELNRLQFLVSDQSLLLLPEYHQRIQVLQHLQYIDSGGAVQLKGRVACQISSHELLLTELLFENILSPLAPEESAALLSCLVFTQNAQVEPHITHTLQEGINQVLAVAQRIGELQRDCGIPQTAEEFVGQFKFGLTEVVYCWARGMRSHQLTDVQEGTVVRSIQRLDEVLKEVRQAARIVGDSVLGSKMEKASLAIRRDIVFTASLYT
;
A
#
# COMPACT_ATOMS: atom_id res chain seq x y z
N VAL A 1 -21.07 69.39 -2.01
CA VAL A 1 -19.76 69.42 -1.33
C VAL A 1 -19.52 68.03 -0.76
N PRO A 2 -18.40 67.34 -1.08
CA PRO A 2 -18.11 66.05 -0.45
C PRO A 2 -17.73 66.29 1.03
N PRO A 3 -18.05 65.35 1.94
CA PRO A 3 -17.76 65.49 3.38
C PRO A 3 -16.27 65.71 3.62
N THR A 4 -15.95 66.66 4.51
CA THR A 4 -14.59 67.18 4.72
C THR A 4 -13.70 66.31 5.60
N GLY A 5 -14.22 65.21 6.15
CA GLY A 5 -13.42 64.26 6.92
C GLY A 5 -14.12 62.92 7.17
N PRO A 6 -13.38 61.91 7.64
CA PRO A 6 -13.90 60.56 7.90
C PRO A 6 -14.95 60.50 9.02
N MET A 7 -15.08 61.55 9.84
CA MET A 7 -16.08 61.68 10.90
C MET A 7 -17.45 62.15 10.39
N ASP A 8 -17.55 62.62 9.14
CA ASP A 8 -18.79 63.12 8.53
C ASP A 8 -19.55 62.03 7.74
N LEU A 9 -19.13 60.76 7.84
CA LEU A 9 -19.81 59.60 7.23
C LEU A 9 -20.80 58.98 8.23
N PRO A 10 -22.11 58.89 7.93
CA PRO A 10 -23.07 58.24 8.80
C PRO A 10 -22.91 56.71 8.72
N LEU A 11 -22.14 56.12 9.63
CA LEU A 11 -21.94 54.67 9.77
C LEU A 11 -23.10 54.09 10.59
N SER A 12 -23.98 53.27 9.99
CA SER A 12 -25.17 52.74 10.69
C SER A 12 -25.15 51.25 11.04
N LEU A 13 -24.31 50.40 10.44
CA LEU A 13 -24.15 49.00 10.86
C LEU A 13 -22.88 48.36 10.27
N LEU A 14 -22.19 47.52 11.05
CA LEU A 14 -21.06 46.69 10.63
C LEU A 14 -21.44 45.21 10.87
N GLU A 15 -21.59 44.43 9.80
CA GLU A 15 -21.86 42.99 9.92
C GLU A 15 -20.55 42.20 9.80
N MET A 16 -20.33 41.25 10.72
CA MET A 16 -19.14 40.40 10.77
C MET A 16 -19.54 38.97 10.40
N GLY A 17 -19.28 38.58 9.15
CA GLY A 17 -19.47 37.20 8.72
C GLY A 17 -18.34 36.29 9.23
N CYS A 18 -18.61 34.99 9.37
CA CYS A 18 -17.66 33.96 9.82
C CYS A 18 -16.40 33.79 8.94
N SER A 19 -16.30 34.55 7.84
CA SER A 19 -15.16 34.62 6.92
C SER A 19 -14.26 35.85 7.12
N GLY A 20 -14.55 36.72 8.11
CA GLY A 20 -13.76 37.92 8.40
C GLY A 20 -13.93 39.06 7.39
N ARG A 21 -15.00 39.07 6.59
CA ARG A 21 -15.38 40.21 5.74
C ARG A 21 -16.21 41.23 6.53
N PHE A 22 -15.91 42.50 6.29
CA PHE A 22 -16.70 43.64 6.75
C PHE A 22 -17.55 44.16 5.59
N GLU A 23 -18.86 44.20 5.72
CA GLU A 23 -19.75 44.89 4.80
C GLU A 23 -20.36 46.12 5.47
N LEU A 24 -20.28 47.25 4.77
CA LEU A 24 -20.85 48.53 5.22
C LEU A 24 -22.23 48.71 4.60
N ILE A 25 -23.28 48.64 5.42
CA ILE A 25 -24.66 48.88 4.97
C ILE A 25 -24.99 50.36 5.16
N THR A 26 -25.03 51.11 4.06
CA THR A 26 -25.23 52.57 4.09
C THR A 26 -26.69 53.02 4.09
N HIS A 27 -27.66 52.12 3.86
CA HIS A 27 -29.09 52.45 3.92
C HIS A 27 -29.93 51.30 4.50
N PRO A 28 -30.67 51.49 5.61
CA PRO A 28 -31.69 50.53 6.03
C PRO A 28 -32.85 50.57 5.03
N ILE A 29 -33.24 49.42 4.48
CA ILE A 29 -34.48 49.31 3.70
C ILE A 29 -35.65 49.42 4.69
N PRO A 30 -36.52 50.44 4.61
CA PRO A 30 -37.63 50.59 5.54
C PRO A 30 -38.60 49.40 5.40
N GLY A 31 -38.89 48.70 6.49
CA GLY A 31 -39.93 47.66 6.54
C GLY A 31 -39.47 46.20 6.47
N ARG A 32 -38.16 45.92 6.46
CA ARG A 32 -37.64 44.53 6.61
C ARG A 32 -37.00 44.35 7.98
N SER A 33 -37.62 43.56 8.87
CA SER A 33 -36.94 43.04 10.05
C SER A 33 -35.98 41.93 9.61
N LEU A 34 -34.69 42.07 9.89
CA LEU A 34 -33.70 41.00 9.66
C LEU A 34 -33.78 40.00 10.83
N PRO A 35 -34.06 38.70 10.59
CA PRO A 35 -34.13 37.69 11.64
C PRO A 35 -32.72 37.21 12.06
N PRO A 36 -32.51 36.80 13.33
CA PRO A 36 -31.25 36.23 13.76
C PRO A 36 -31.19 34.76 13.32
N GLN A 37 -30.15 34.35 12.59
CA GLN A 37 -29.88 32.93 12.36
C GLN A 37 -28.61 32.50 13.08
N SER A 38 -28.85 32.03 14.31
CA SER A 38 -28.01 31.13 15.13
C SER A 38 -27.02 31.72 16.15
N THR A 39 -27.00 31.04 17.28
CA THR A 39 -26.31 31.26 18.56
C THR A 39 -24.91 30.65 18.62
N LEU A 40 -23.99 31.30 19.33
CA LEU A 40 -22.68 30.74 19.71
C LEU A 40 -22.80 29.57 20.72
N PRO A 41 -21.86 28.61 20.74
CA PRO A 41 -21.95 27.36 21.52
C PRO A 41 -21.82 27.50 23.05
N HIS A 42 -21.77 28.71 23.61
CA HIS A 42 -21.50 28.94 25.04
C HIS A 42 -22.49 29.87 25.78
N GLY A 43 -23.67 30.13 25.22
CA GLY A 43 -24.80 30.68 26.01
C GLY A 43 -24.61 32.07 26.65
N LEU A 44 -23.80 32.96 26.05
CA LEU A 44 -23.73 34.38 26.46
C LEU A 44 -24.25 35.30 25.34
N PRO A 45 -24.99 36.38 25.66
CA PRO A 45 -25.59 37.28 24.67
C PRO A 45 -24.54 38.14 23.94
N PRO A 46 -24.81 38.58 22.69
CA PRO A 46 -23.89 39.38 21.90
C PRO A 46 -24.01 40.85 22.33
N THR A 47 -23.30 41.24 23.38
CA THR A 47 -23.02 42.65 23.70
C THR A 47 -21.99 42.68 24.83
N SER A 48 -20.71 42.66 24.45
CA SER A 48 -19.62 42.96 25.38
C SER A 48 -19.19 44.42 25.14
N LEU A 49 -19.73 45.36 25.91
CA LEU A 49 -19.36 46.79 25.92
C LEU A 49 -17.84 47.04 26.07
N THR A 50 -17.10 46.04 26.56
CA THR A 50 -15.67 46.13 26.80
C THR A 50 -14.79 46.08 25.54
N LEU A 51 -15.27 45.52 24.43
CA LEU A 51 -14.48 45.41 23.20
C LEU A 51 -14.37 46.75 22.46
N GLU A 52 -15.44 47.54 22.46
CA GLU A 52 -15.47 48.86 21.82
C GLU A 52 -14.47 49.82 22.47
N THR A 53 -14.47 49.86 23.81
CA THR A 53 -13.52 50.65 24.59
C THR A 53 -12.06 50.21 24.42
N GLU A 54 -11.82 48.90 24.24
CA GLU A 54 -10.48 48.33 24.05
C GLU A 54 -9.94 48.62 22.63
N VAL A 55 -10.81 48.53 21.61
CA VAL A 55 -10.48 48.87 20.22
C VAL A 55 -10.22 50.36 20.07
N GLU A 56 -11.04 51.21 20.70
CA GLU A 56 -10.85 52.66 20.70
C GLU A 56 -9.53 53.04 21.38
N LYS A 57 -9.19 52.42 22.52
CA LYS A 57 -7.91 52.64 23.21
C LYS A 57 -6.70 52.24 22.37
N ARG A 58 -6.78 51.10 21.67
CA ARG A 58 -5.67 50.60 20.85
C ARG A 58 -5.51 51.39 19.56
N PHE A 59 -6.61 51.82 18.94
CA PHE A 59 -6.59 52.71 17.79
C PHE A 59 -6.05 54.10 18.12
N LEU A 60 -6.41 54.66 19.27
CA LEU A 60 -5.86 55.94 19.75
C LEU A 60 -4.38 55.83 20.15
N GLN A 61 -3.90 54.66 20.56
CA GLN A 61 -2.49 54.41 20.87
C GLN A 61 -1.63 54.20 19.61
N ASP A 62 -2.15 53.49 18.61
CA ASP A 62 -1.49 53.32 17.32
C ASP A 62 -2.55 53.20 16.20
N PRO A 63 -2.75 54.26 15.38
CA PRO A 63 -3.71 54.24 14.28
C PRO A 63 -3.37 53.21 13.19
N SER A 64 -2.13 52.73 13.12
CA SER A 64 -1.70 51.70 12.16
C SER A 64 -2.13 50.28 12.54
N TRP A 65 -2.59 50.10 13.78
CA TRP A 65 -3.11 48.83 14.32
C TRP A 65 -4.41 48.37 13.65
N LEU A 66 -5.16 49.30 13.04
CA LEU A 66 -6.36 49.00 12.26
C LEU A 66 -6.19 49.46 10.79
N PRO A 67 -5.51 48.67 9.94
CA PRO A 67 -5.25 49.08 8.57
C PRO A 67 -6.54 49.05 7.74
N ILE A 68 -7.00 50.23 7.30
CA ILE A 68 -8.04 50.34 6.26
C ILE A 68 -7.40 49.93 4.94
N HIS A 69 -7.64 48.70 4.50
CA HIS A 69 -7.17 48.23 3.21
C HIS A 69 -7.95 48.88 2.04
N ASP A 70 -7.19 49.46 1.11
CA ASP A 70 -7.46 49.65 -0.32
C ASP A 70 -8.68 50.47 -0.76
N LYS A 71 -8.54 51.80 -0.77
CA LYS A 71 -9.37 52.66 -1.63
C LYS A 71 -9.01 52.56 -3.12
N ASP A 72 -7.77 52.21 -3.46
CA ASP A 72 -7.28 52.26 -4.85
C ASP A 72 -7.47 50.93 -5.62
N LEU A 73 -7.53 49.78 -4.94
CA LEU A 73 -7.68 48.47 -5.58
C LEU A 73 -9.13 48.17 -6.00
N ALA A 74 -10.13 48.72 -5.31
CA ALA A 74 -11.54 48.59 -5.67
C ALA A 74 -11.86 49.35 -6.97
N PHE A 75 -11.20 50.48 -7.21
CA PHE A 75 -11.43 51.31 -8.40
C PHE A 75 -10.76 50.76 -9.67
N GLN A 76 -9.64 50.04 -9.54
CA GLN A 76 -8.93 49.47 -10.70
C GLN A 76 -9.48 48.10 -11.17
N LYS A 77 -10.25 47.40 -10.33
CA LYS A 77 -10.88 46.11 -10.71
C LYS A 77 -12.11 46.26 -11.61
N PHE A 78 -12.72 47.45 -11.69
CA PHE A 78 -13.85 47.73 -12.58
C PHE A 78 -13.46 48.23 -13.98
N LEU A 79 -12.16 48.39 -14.27
CA LEU A 79 -11.68 48.98 -15.53
C LEU A 79 -10.71 48.10 -16.33
N LYS A 80 -10.69 46.78 -16.12
CA LYS A 80 -9.88 45.85 -16.94
C LYS A 80 -10.75 44.87 -17.73
N ILE A 81 -10.60 44.97 -19.04
CA ILE A 81 -11.31 44.26 -20.11
C ILE A 81 -11.04 42.75 -20.00
N PRO A 82 -12.07 41.87 -20.07
CA PRO A 82 -11.88 40.42 -20.11
C PRO A 82 -11.06 39.97 -21.34
N PRO A 83 -10.30 38.87 -21.27
CA PRO A 83 -9.52 38.39 -22.41
C PRO A 83 -10.45 38.05 -23.58
N GLY A 84 -10.35 38.81 -24.69
CA GLY A 84 -11.14 38.58 -25.91
C GLY A 84 -11.67 39.83 -26.62
N PHE A 85 -11.66 41.01 -26.01
CA PHE A 85 -12.20 42.25 -26.61
C PHE A 85 -11.14 43.38 -26.73
N LYS A 86 -11.17 44.14 -27.83
CA LYS A 86 -10.11 45.10 -28.23
C LYS A 86 -10.39 46.59 -27.95
N SER A 87 -11.57 46.98 -27.46
CA SER A 87 -11.86 48.35 -26.96
C SER A 87 -13.16 48.41 -26.15
N GLY A 88 -13.22 49.20 -25.07
CA GLY A 88 -14.38 49.35 -24.19
C GLY A 88 -15.42 50.38 -24.68
N MET A 89 -16.69 50.17 -24.33
CA MET A 89 -17.79 51.13 -24.55
C MET A 89 -17.93 52.07 -23.36
N ASP A 90 -18.11 53.36 -23.64
CA ASP A 90 -18.31 54.45 -22.67
C ASP A 90 -19.81 54.70 -22.48
N PHE A 91 -20.29 54.68 -21.23
CA PHE A 91 -21.71 54.84 -20.89
C PHE A 91 -21.96 56.16 -20.17
N THR A 92 -21.81 57.27 -20.88
CA THR A 92 -22.38 58.56 -20.48
C THR A 92 -23.45 58.97 -21.48
N ASP A 93 -24.64 58.43 -21.33
CA ASP A 93 -25.90 59.19 -21.33
C ASP A 93 -27.12 58.26 -21.36
N LYS A 94 -28.02 58.50 -20.40
CA LYS A 94 -29.48 58.33 -20.34
C LYS A 94 -30.20 57.17 -21.08
N GLU A 95 -31.09 56.56 -20.28
CA GLU A 95 -32.28 55.76 -20.62
C GLU A 95 -32.09 54.31 -21.11
N VAL A 96 -32.20 53.41 -20.13
CA VAL A 96 -32.43 51.97 -20.32
C VAL A 96 -33.86 51.76 -20.80
N ASN A 97 -34.03 51.23 -22.01
CA ASN A 97 -35.32 50.70 -22.47
C ASN A 97 -35.34 49.18 -22.23
N LEU A 98 -36.09 48.76 -21.21
CA LEU A 98 -36.11 47.38 -20.68
C LEU A 98 -36.68 46.32 -21.65
N MET A 99 -37.22 46.74 -22.81
CA MET A 99 -37.82 45.86 -23.81
C MET A 99 -36.82 45.28 -24.83
N SER A 100 -35.58 45.78 -24.92
CA SER A 100 -34.57 45.22 -25.85
C SER A 100 -33.72 44.11 -25.24
N LEU A 101 -33.88 43.83 -23.94
CA LEU A 101 -33.15 42.78 -23.20
C LEU A 101 -33.97 41.48 -23.05
N LEU A 102 -35.28 41.56 -23.31
CA LEU A 102 -36.19 40.41 -23.26
C LEU A 102 -36.26 39.64 -24.59
N SER A 103 -35.82 40.22 -25.71
CA SER A 103 -35.78 39.53 -27.02
C SER A 103 -34.56 38.63 -27.23
N THR A 104 -33.62 38.60 -26.28
CA THR A 104 -32.39 37.78 -26.37
C THR A 104 -32.42 36.53 -25.50
N LEU A 105 -33.56 36.22 -24.87
CA LEU A 105 -33.72 35.05 -24.00
C LEU A 105 -34.68 33.98 -24.55
N ASP A 106 -35.30 34.19 -25.71
CA ASP A 106 -36.33 33.29 -26.27
C ASP A 106 -35.87 32.33 -27.38
N ASP A 107 -34.62 32.34 -27.82
CA ASP A 107 -34.12 31.38 -28.82
C ASP A 107 -33.10 30.39 -28.24
N ILE A 108 -33.59 29.52 -27.36
CA ILE A 108 -33.02 28.17 -27.21
C ILE A 108 -33.95 27.23 -27.97
N THR A 109 -33.65 26.93 -29.23
CA THR A 109 -33.93 25.64 -29.91
C THR A 109 -33.53 25.75 -31.38
N ASP A 110 -32.42 25.13 -31.78
CA ASP A 110 -32.44 24.09 -32.83
C ASP A 110 -31.04 23.64 -33.26
N PHE A 111 -30.95 22.33 -33.45
CA PHE A 111 -29.82 21.62 -34.04
C PHE A 111 -29.62 22.03 -35.51
N ARG A 112 -28.37 22.12 -35.97
CA ARG A 112 -27.79 21.21 -36.99
C ARG A 112 -26.38 21.63 -37.45
N TYR A 113 -25.62 20.61 -37.79
CA TYR A 113 -24.37 20.62 -38.53
C TYR A 113 -24.51 21.31 -39.89
N GLU A 114 -23.47 21.98 -40.37
CA GLU A 114 -22.78 21.60 -41.61
C GLU A 114 -21.52 22.43 -41.87
N GLU A 115 -20.67 21.83 -42.69
CA GLU A 115 -19.37 22.22 -43.17
C GLU A 115 -19.41 23.50 -44.03
N GLU A 116 -18.27 24.18 -44.16
CA GLU A 116 -17.59 24.43 -45.45
C GLU A 116 -16.73 25.71 -45.43
N GLN A 117 -15.46 25.48 -45.79
CA GLN A 117 -14.71 26.19 -46.84
C GLN A 117 -14.76 27.73 -46.86
N GLN A 118 -13.61 28.34 -46.55
CA GLN A 118 -13.23 29.63 -47.12
C GLN A 118 -12.42 29.41 -48.39
N GLU A 119 -12.99 29.83 -49.52
CA GLU A 119 -12.28 30.02 -50.78
C GLU A 119 -12.04 31.52 -51.02
N SER A 120 -10.78 31.90 -51.30
CA SER A 120 -10.36 32.39 -52.63
C SER A 120 -9.36 33.57 -52.65
N LYS A 121 -8.41 33.42 -53.60
CA LYS A 121 -7.55 34.38 -54.35
C LYS A 121 -6.20 34.78 -53.72
N GLU A 122 -5.05 34.71 -54.41
CA GLU A 122 -4.79 34.71 -55.86
C GLU A 122 -3.37 34.17 -56.26
N SER A 123 -3.32 33.44 -57.38
CA SER A 123 -2.28 33.32 -58.44
C SER A 123 -0.78 33.11 -58.10
N ASN A 124 -0.13 32.04 -58.62
CA ASN A 124 0.34 31.94 -60.02
C ASN A 124 1.13 30.64 -60.34
N ASN A 125 0.88 30.15 -61.57
CA ASN A 125 1.73 29.39 -62.50
C ASN A 125 1.94 27.86 -62.41
N ALA A 126 1.03 27.16 -63.11
CA ALA A 126 1.25 26.39 -64.37
C ALA A 126 1.96 24.99 -64.36
N PRO A 127 1.68 24.11 -65.37
CA PRO A 127 1.15 22.76 -65.11
C PRO A 127 1.87 21.62 -65.85
N LYS A 128 1.45 20.36 -65.65
CA LYS A 128 1.44 19.30 -66.68
C LYS A 128 0.53 18.10 -66.32
N LEU A 129 -0.31 17.74 -67.30
CA LEU A 129 -1.29 16.64 -67.42
C LEU A 129 -0.60 15.30 -67.88
N PRO A 130 -1.32 14.19 -68.24
CA PRO A 130 -1.82 13.11 -67.36
C PRO A 130 -1.60 11.69 -68.00
N ARG A 131 -2.45 10.69 -67.64
CA ARG A 131 -2.75 9.36 -68.28
C ARG A 131 -2.03 8.14 -67.68
N THR A 132 -2.57 6.93 -67.52
CA THR A 132 -3.87 6.25 -67.85
C THR A 132 -3.88 4.83 -67.25
N ASN A 133 -5.09 4.28 -67.05
CA ASN A 133 -5.55 2.87 -67.18
C ASN A 133 -4.94 1.74 -66.30
N SER A 134 -5.80 0.98 -65.61
CA SER A 134 -6.33 -0.29 -66.14
C SER A 134 -7.45 -0.89 -65.27
N LEU A 135 -8.48 -1.40 -65.95
CA LEU A 135 -9.51 -2.34 -65.49
C LEU A 135 -9.01 -3.77 -65.78
N GLU A 136 -9.40 -4.77 -64.97
CA GLU A 136 -10.07 -6.00 -65.44
C GLU A 136 -10.47 -6.95 -64.29
N ASP A 137 -11.71 -7.43 -64.43
CA ASP A 137 -12.31 -8.72 -64.05
C ASP A 137 -12.74 -9.11 -62.61
N LEU A 138 -14.01 -8.75 -62.33
CA LEU A 138 -15.20 -9.65 -62.28
C LEU A 138 -15.07 -11.09 -61.76
N GLY A 139 -15.92 -11.44 -60.76
CA GLY A 139 -16.18 -12.86 -60.42
C GLY A 139 -17.12 -13.18 -59.24
N ILE A 140 -18.41 -12.84 -59.38
CA ILE A 140 -19.62 -13.57 -58.86
C ILE A 140 -19.97 -13.55 -57.34
N LYS A 141 -21.23 -13.15 -57.11
CA LYS A 141 -22.03 -13.03 -55.86
C LYS A 141 -22.63 -14.35 -55.36
N VAL A 142 -22.88 -14.47 -54.04
CA VAL A 142 -24.15 -14.92 -53.38
C VAL A 142 -24.19 -14.31 -51.94
N PRO A 143 -25.36 -13.93 -51.36
CA PRO A 143 -25.51 -12.81 -50.41
C PRO A 143 -25.80 -13.24 -48.95
N GLN A 144 -25.66 -12.30 -48.00
CA GLN A 144 -26.47 -12.28 -46.77
C GLN A 144 -26.44 -10.90 -46.08
N GLY A 145 -27.63 -10.31 -45.92
CA GLY A 145 -28.15 -9.84 -44.63
C GLY A 145 -27.69 -8.47 -44.10
N ASN A 146 -28.62 -7.52 -44.16
CA ASN A 146 -28.72 -6.28 -43.38
C ASN A 146 -27.98 -6.26 -42.04
N ASN A 147 -27.23 -5.19 -41.78
CA ASN A 147 -27.13 -4.62 -40.43
C ASN A 147 -27.31 -3.12 -40.51
N GLU A 148 -28.37 -2.67 -39.84
CA GLU A 148 -28.72 -1.29 -39.63
C GLU A 148 -27.68 -0.60 -38.73
N THR A 149 -27.53 0.69 -39.03
CA THR A 149 -26.82 1.74 -38.30
C THR A 149 -26.85 1.65 -36.77
N GLU A 150 -25.71 1.37 -36.15
CA GLU A 150 -25.43 1.74 -34.76
C GLU A 150 -24.97 3.21 -34.69
N LYS A 151 -25.83 4.06 -34.11
CA LYS A 151 -25.42 5.36 -33.55
C LYS A 151 -24.42 5.10 -32.43
N LYS A 152 -23.18 5.54 -32.60
CA LYS A 152 -22.21 5.62 -31.50
C LYS A 152 -22.68 6.65 -30.47
N GLU A 153 -23.28 6.17 -29.38
CA GLU A 153 -23.31 6.90 -28.12
C GLU A 153 -21.85 7.17 -27.68
N LYS A 154 -21.51 8.44 -27.48
CA LYS A 154 -20.28 8.82 -26.79
C LYS A 154 -20.43 8.38 -25.32
N SER A 155 -19.76 7.30 -24.94
CA SER A 155 -19.49 7.00 -23.55
C SER A 155 -18.62 8.13 -22.98
N GLU A 156 -19.09 8.78 -21.91
CA GLU A 156 -18.25 9.66 -21.09
C GLU A 156 -17.10 8.83 -20.51
N GLU A 157 -15.88 9.06 -21.00
CA GLU A 157 -14.66 8.47 -20.44
C GLU A 157 -14.54 8.83 -18.96
N SER A 158 -14.29 7.83 -18.11
CA SER A 158 -14.01 8.05 -16.69
C SER A 158 -12.89 9.07 -16.52
N LYS A 159 -13.11 10.08 -15.66
CA LYS A 159 -12.12 11.13 -15.37
C LYS A 159 -10.88 10.49 -14.74
N LYS A 160 -9.85 10.24 -15.54
CA LYS A 160 -8.55 9.71 -15.09
C LYS A 160 -7.77 10.81 -14.35
N TRP A 161 -7.34 10.52 -13.13
CA TRP A 161 -6.58 11.47 -12.32
C TRP A 161 -5.07 11.39 -12.62
N ALA A 162 -4.56 10.20 -12.92
CA ALA A 162 -3.16 9.98 -13.24
C ALA A 162 -2.92 10.02 -14.76
N ILE A 163 -1.97 10.86 -15.18
CA ILE A 163 -1.63 11.08 -16.58
C ILE A 163 -0.21 10.56 -16.83
N PRO A 164 -0.02 9.49 -17.63
CA PRO A 164 1.32 9.04 -17.99
C PRO A 164 1.98 10.02 -18.95
N VAL A 165 3.19 10.46 -18.63
CA VAL A 165 3.98 11.35 -19.49
C VAL A 165 4.88 10.51 -20.38
N ASN A 166 4.82 10.73 -21.69
CA ASN A 166 5.73 10.09 -22.62
C ASN A 166 7.11 10.75 -22.56
N ILE A 167 8.13 9.99 -22.19
CA ILE A 167 9.53 10.45 -22.05
C ILE A 167 10.30 10.29 -23.38
N THR A 168 9.75 9.60 -24.37
CA THR A 168 10.43 9.42 -25.67
C THR A 168 10.35 10.65 -26.55
N SER A 169 9.44 11.59 -26.28
CA SER A 169 9.39 12.86 -27.01
C SER A 169 10.45 13.84 -26.47
N PRO A 170 11.34 14.36 -27.34
CA PRO A 170 12.34 15.34 -26.94
C PRO A 170 11.67 16.65 -26.48
N CYS A 171 12.25 17.29 -25.48
CA CYS A 171 11.77 18.55 -24.91
C CYS A 171 12.74 19.69 -25.23
N ASP A 172 12.91 19.97 -26.51
CA ASP A 172 13.91 20.95 -26.99
C ASP A 172 13.49 22.41 -26.71
N ASP A 173 12.19 22.67 -26.55
CA ASP A 173 11.64 23.99 -26.20
C ASP A 173 11.63 24.30 -24.70
N PHE A 174 12.31 23.49 -23.87
CA PHE A 174 12.31 23.65 -22.40
C PHE A 174 12.65 25.07 -21.96
N TYR A 175 13.75 25.62 -22.45
CA TYR A 175 14.22 26.98 -22.11
C TYR A 175 13.37 28.10 -22.74
N LYS A 176 12.53 27.80 -23.74
CA LYS A 176 11.54 28.76 -24.26
C LYS A 176 10.30 28.82 -23.38
N ARG A 177 9.89 27.68 -22.82
CA ARG A 177 8.70 27.57 -21.95
C ARG A 177 8.94 28.13 -20.55
N ILE A 178 10.17 28.01 -20.04
CA ILE A 178 10.56 28.55 -18.73
C ILE A 178 11.67 29.60 -18.95
N PRO A 179 11.31 30.85 -19.27
CA PRO A 179 12.29 31.92 -19.49
C PRO A 179 12.97 32.38 -18.20
N ASN A 180 12.29 32.31 -17.04
CA ASN A 180 12.82 32.69 -15.72
C ASN A 180 12.69 31.52 -14.70
N PRO A 181 13.53 30.47 -14.84
CA PRO A 181 13.50 29.32 -13.94
C PRO A 181 13.88 29.72 -12.52
N ALA A 182 13.27 29.07 -11.54
CA ALA A 182 13.39 29.44 -10.12
C ALA A 182 14.80 29.21 -9.53
N PHE A 183 15.55 28.24 -10.06
CA PHE A 183 16.91 27.96 -9.61
C PHE A 183 17.94 28.70 -10.47
N GLN A 184 18.45 29.84 -9.96
CA GLN A 184 19.56 30.57 -10.56
C GLN A 184 20.84 30.31 -9.77
N GLY A 185 21.77 29.56 -10.35
CA GLY A 185 23.07 29.29 -9.74
C GLY A 185 23.85 30.59 -9.51
N SER A 186 24.51 30.70 -8.37
CA SER A 186 25.35 31.83 -7.99
C SER A 186 26.67 31.85 -8.79
N SER A 187 26.67 32.41 -9.99
CA SER A 187 27.88 32.92 -10.65
C SER A 187 27.51 33.97 -11.71
N LEU A 188 27.93 35.22 -11.47
CA LEU A 188 27.93 36.28 -12.46
C LEU A 188 28.89 35.89 -13.59
N ILE A 189 28.33 35.51 -14.74
CA ILE A 189 28.79 35.71 -16.13
C ILE A 189 28.06 34.64 -16.97
N PHE A 190 27.11 35.07 -17.81
CA PHE A 190 26.44 34.30 -18.88
C PHE A 190 25.90 32.89 -18.53
N PHE A 191 24.58 32.82 -18.24
CA PHE A 191 23.70 31.65 -18.37
C PHE A 191 24.36 30.27 -18.23
N CYS A 192 24.56 29.78 -17.00
CA CYS A 192 24.85 28.36 -16.78
C CYS A 192 24.00 27.83 -15.61
N TYR A 193 23.06 26.95 -15.99
CA TYR A 193 22.26 26.06 -15.15
C TYR A 193 23.17 25.07 -14.37
N TRP A 194 22.61 24.05 -13.70
CA TRP A 194 23.38 22.89 -13.20
C TRP A 194 24.57 22.58 -14.12
N PRO A 195 25.75 22.19 -13.60
CA PRO A 195 26.96 22.03 -14.41
C PRO A 195 26.91 20.87 -15.43
N PHE A 196 25.72 20.29 -15.63
CA PHE A 196 25.43 19.18 -16.52
C PHE A 196 24.07 19.38 -17.20
N GLU A 197 23.88 18.76 -18.36
CA GLU A 197 22.58 18.79 -19.05
C GLU A 197 21.55 17.89 -18.35
N LEU A 198 20.33 18.42 -18.20
CA LEU A 198 19.20 17.69 -17.63
C LEU A 198 18.66 16.62 -18.60
N ASP A 199 18.33 15.45 -18.06
CA ASP A 199 17.67 14.38 -18.81
C ASP A 199 16.24 14.78 -19.19
N VAL A 200 15.69 14.19 -20.26
CA VAL A 200 14.32 14.51 -20.76
C VAL A 200 13.26 14.33 -19.68
N PHE A 201 13.36 13.28 -18.87
CA PHE A 201 12.41 13.04 -17.79
C PHE A 201 12.46 14.12 -16.69
N GLN A 202 13.65 14.70 -16.43
CA GLN A 202 13.83 15.78 -15.46
C GLN A 202 13.22 17.08 -16.00
N LYS A 203 13.48 17.40 -17.28
CA LYS A 203 12.88 18.54 -17.98
C LYS A 203 11.34 18.48 -17.96
N GLN A 204 10.76 17.32 -18.26
CA GLN A 204 9.31 17.11 -18.22
C GLN A 204 8.73 17.26 -16.80
N ALA A 205 9.42 16.75 -15.78
CA ALA A 205 8.98 16.91 -14.39
C ALA A 205 8.94 18.39 -13.99
N ILE A 206 10.00 19.14 -14.30
CA ILE A 206 10.12 20.56 -13.98
C ILE A 206 9.03 21.40 -14.65
N LEU A 207 8.69 21.12 -15.91
CA LEU A 207 7.59 21.81 -16.60
C LEU A 207 6.26 21.65 -15.86
N ARG A 208 5.96 20.46 -15.33
CA ARG A 208 4.74 20.21 -14.56
C ARG A 208 4.75 20.87 -13.19
N LEU A 209 5.94 21.00 -12.57
CA LEU A 209 6.06 21.74 -11.32
C LEU A 209 5.78 23.24 -11.49
N GLU A 210 6.23 23.84 -12.60
CA GLU A 210 5.88 25.24 -12.93
C GLU A 210 4.38 25.44 -13.19
N ASP A 211 3.69 24.42 -13.71
CA ASP A 211 2.23 24.41 -13.84
C ASP A 211 1.50 24.17 -12.49
N HIS A 212 2.23 24.03 -11.38
CA HIS A 212 1.74 23.66 -10.03
C HIS A 212 1.08 22.27 -9.92
N ASP A 213 1.37 21.37 -10.86
CA ASP A 213 0.84 20.01 -10.85
C ASP A 213 1.66 19.06 -9.96
N SER A 214 0.99 18.04 -9.41
CA SER A 214 1.66 16.99 -8.63
C SER A 214 2.35 15.99 -9.57
N VAL A 215 3.52 15.48 -9.17
CA VAL A 215 4.36 14.62 -10.02
C VAL A 215 4.81 13.35 -9.30
N PHE A 216 4.80 12.23 -10.02
CA PHE A 216 5.35 10.95 -9.58
C PHE A 216 6.52 10.54 -10.48
N VAL A 217 7.73 10.53 -9.93
CA VAL A 217 8.96 10.18 -10.65
C VAL A 217 9.44 8.78 -10.24
N ALA A 218 9.24 7.80 -11.12
CA ALA A 218 9.77 6.45 -10.97
C ALA A 218 11.07 6.29 -11.78
N ALA A 219 12.21 6.33 -11.10
CA ALA A 219 13.52 6.22 -11.74
C ALA A 219 14.54 5.54 -10.83
N HIS A 220 15.60 4.97 -11.41
CA HIS A 220 16.72 4.42 -10.64
C HIS A 220 17.34 5.46 -9.69
N THR A 221 17.92 5.04 -8.57
CA THR A 221 18.56 5.95 -7.59
C THR A 221 19.66 6.81 -8.22
N SER A 222 20.44 6.24 -9.15
CA SER A 222 21.48 6.95 -9.90
C SER A 222 20.96 7.86 -11.03
N ALA A 223 19.65 7.88 -11.30
CA ALA A 223 19.06 8.68 -12.38
C ALA A 223 19.05 10.19 -12.12
N GLY A 224 19.29 10.63 -10.88
CA GLY A 224 19.28 12.06 -10.53
C GLY A 224 17.89 12.60 -10.18
N LYS A 225 17.09 11.82 -9.45
CA LYS A 225 15.77 12.25 -8.95
C LYS A 225 15.82 13.52 -8.08
N THR A 226 16.94 13.74 -7.39
CA THR A 226 17.17 14.90 -6.52
C THR A 226 16.99 16.24 -7.25
N VAL A 227 17.26 16.31 -8.56
CA VAL A 227 17.08 17.55 -9.35
C VAL A 227 15.63 18.05 -9.29
N VAL A 228 14.66 17.14 -9.30
CA VAL A 228 13.23 17.48 -9.23
C VAL A 228 12.89 18.07 -7.85
N ALA A 229 13.49 17.52 -6.78
CA ALA A 229 13.33 18.06 -5.42
C ALA A 229 13.99 19.44 -5.26
N GLU A 230 15.22 19.61 -5.77
CA GLU A 230 15.94 20.88 -5.75
C GLU A 230 15.15 21.99 -6.45
N TYR A 231 14.54 21.67 -7.59
CA TYR A 231 13.71 22.63 -8.32
C TYR A 231 12.48 23.08 -7.52
N ALA A 232 11.79 22.14 -6.87
CA ALA A 232 10.61 22.46 -6.06
C ALA A 232 10.93 23.33 -4.83
N ILE A 233 12.08 23.10 -4.20
CA ILE A 233 12.57 23.94 -3.10
C ILE A 233 12.85 25.36 -3.61
N ALA A 234 13.53 25.48 -4.76
CA ALA A 234 13.81 26.77 -5.38
C ALA A 234 12.52 27.51 -5.78
N LEU A 235 11.53 26.79 -6.31
CA LEU A 235 10.23 27.33 -6.69
C LEU A 235 9.48 27.88 -5.47
N SER A 236 9.47 27.14 -4.36
CA SER A 236 8.84 27.59 -3.11
C SER A 236 9.52 28.83 -2.54
N GLN A 237 10.86 28.89 -2.59
CA GLN A 237 11.61 30.09 -2.20
C GLN A 237 11.27 31.31 -3.06
N LYS A 238 11.07 31.11 -4.36
CA LYS A 238 10.60 32.17 -5.28
C LYS A 238 9.16 32.60 -4.97
N HIS A 239 8.29 31.68 -4.56
CA HIS A 239 6.90 31.95 -4.18
C HIS A 239 6.73 32.46 -2.75
N MET A 240 7.82 32.50 -1.96
CA MET A 240 7.79 32.84 -0.53
C MET A 240 6.91 31.91 0.30
N THR A 241 6.86 30.63 -0.09
CA THR A 241 6.11 29.55 0.59
C THR A 241 7.06 28.55 1.25
N ARG A 242 6.51 27.60 2.01
CA ARG A 242 7.28 26.53 2.66
C ARG A 242 7.26 25.23 1.87
N THR A 243 8.37 24.50 1.93
CA THR A 243 8.51 23.13 1.40
C THR A 243 8.87 22.18 2.52
N ILE A 244 8.26 20.99 2.53
CA ILE A 244 8.71 19.89 3.39
C ILE A 244 9.35 18.79 2.56
N TYR A 245 10.58 18.41 2.89
CA TYR A 245 11.24 17.23 2.36
C TYR A 245 11.18 16.11 3.39
N THR A 246 10.47 15.04 3.04
CA THR A 246 10.36 13.85 3.87
C THR A 246 11.32 12.76 3.43
N SER A 247 11.97 12.14 4.39
CA SER A 247 12.88 11.01 4.18
C SER A 247 12.53 9.86 5.13
N PRO A 248 12.62 8.60 4.68
CA PRO A 248 12.29 7.46 5.52
C PRO A 248 13.29 7.25 6.68
N ILE A 249 14.53 7.75 6.59
CA ILE A 249 15.59 7.43 7.55
C ILE A 249 16.29 8.70 8.04
N LYS A 250 16.56 8.77 9.35
CA LYS A 250 17.29 9.88 10.00
C LYS A 250 18.66 10.16 9.35
N ALA A 251 19.43 9.12 9.01
CA ALA A 251 20.73 9.25 8.35
C ALA A 251 20.63 9.97 6.99
N LEU A 252 19.63 9.62 6.18
CA LEU A 252 19.36 10.26 4.90
C LEU A 252 18.87 11.71 5.10
N SER A 253 18.04 11.96 6.12
CA SER A 253 17.62 13.31 6.51
C SER A 253 18.82 14.21 6.84
N ASN A 254 19.77 13.71 7.63
CA ASN A 254 20.99 14.45 7.99
C ASN A 254 21.88 14.71 6.76
N GLN A 255 22.04 13.72 5.87
CA GLN A 255 22.78 13.90 4.62
C GLN A 255 22.13 14.98 3.75
N LYS A 256 20.82 14.88 3.52
CA LYS A 256 20.06 15.84 2.70
C LYS A 256 20.05 17.24 3.31
N PHE A 257 20.02 17.33 4.64
CA PHE A 257 20.19 18.59 5.34
C PHE A 257 21.50 19.26 5.00
N ARG A 258 22.62 18.53 5.08
CA ARG A 258 23.92 19.08 4.69
C ARG A 258 23.94 19.51 3.22
N ASP A 259 23.45 18.65 2.32
CA ASP A 259 23.44 18.92 0.88
C ASP A 259 22.63 20.19 0.56
N PHE A 260 21.39 20.27 1.05
CA PHE A 260 20.52 21.42 0.82
C PHE A 260 20.95 22.67 1.58
N LYS A 261 21.57 22.54 2.77
CA LYS A 261 22.13 23.68 3.49
C LYS A 261 23.26 24.34 2.69
N ASN A 262 24.11 23.54 2.04
CA ASN A 262 25.17 24.06 1.18
C ASN A 262 24.62 24.70 -0.10
N THR A 263 23.52 24.17 -0.65
CA THR A 263 22.92 24.68 -1.90
C THR A 263 22.02 25.90 -1.70
N PHE A 264 21.17 25.91 -0.68
CA PHE A 264 20.09 26.89 -0.51
C PHE A 264 20.24 27.80 0.72
N GLY A 265 21.07 27.43 1.71
CA GLY A 265 21.26 28.20 2.93
C GLY A 265 20.10 28.13 3.93
N ASP A 266 18.88 28.51 3.55
CA ASP A 266 17.71 28.50 4.46
C ASP A 266 17.02 27.13 4.52
N VAL A 267 17.59 26.24 5.33
CA VAL A 267 17.11 24.87 5.54
C VAL A 267 17.14 24.53 7.02
N GLY A 268 16.06 23.90 7.49
CA GLY A 268 15.87 23.36 8.83
C GLY A 268 15.80 21.83 8.84
N LEU A 269 16.05 21.23 10.00
CA LEU A 269 16.00 19.78 10.24
C LEU A 269 15.14 19.48 11.46
N LEU A 270 14.10 18.68 11.28
CA LEU A 270 13.16 18.25 12.31
C LEU A 270 13.16 16.72 12.40
N THR A 271 13.86 16.19 13.40
CA THR A 271 13.88 14.76 13.73
C THR A 271 13.41 14.57 15.16
N GLY A 272 13.10 13.34 15.57
CA GLY A 272 12.71 13.03 16.97
C GLY A 272 13.78 13.39 18.01
N ASP A 273 15.05 13.45 17.59
CA ASP A 273 16.19 13.70 18.47
C ASP A 273 16.60 15.18 18.49
N VAL A 274 16.62 15.82 17.31
CA VAL A 274 17.19 17.15 17.09
C VAL A 274 16.24 17.99 16.24
N GLN A 275 16.05 19.23 16.66
CA GLN A 275 15.37 20.28 15.90
C GLN A 275 16.36 21.42 15.65
N ILE A 276 16.63 21.73 14.38
CA ILE A 276 17.54 22.79 13.95
C ILE A 276 16.76 23.72 13.02
N SER A 277 16.75 25.02 13.31
CA SER A 277 16.10 26.04 12.48
C SER A 277 14.66 25.69 12.04
N PRO A 278 13.71 25.48 12.97
CA PRO A 278 12.33 25.10 12.65
C PRO A 278 11.56 26.17 11.84
N GLU A 279 12.04 27.42 11.83
CA GLU A 279 11.43 28.55 11.10
C GLU A 279 11.88 28.68 9.64
N SER A 280 12.79 27.82 9.18
CA SER A 280 13.31 27.86 7.80
C SER A 280 12.22 27.57 6.76
N SER A 281 12.38 28.14 5.55
CA SER A 281 11.42 27.92 4.45
C SER A 281 11.38 26.46 3.98
N CYS A 282 12.54 25.79 3.96
CA CYS A 282 12.66 24.38 3.63
C CYS A 282 12.91 23.56 4.91
N LEU A 283 12.01 22.64 5.22
CA LEU A 283 12.11 21.76 6.38
C LEU A 283 12.34 20.31 5.95
N ILE A 284 13.41 19.72 6.45
CA ILE A 284 13.69 18.30 6.27
C ILE A 284 13.25 17.56 7.52
N MET A 285 12.43 16.52 7.34
CA MET A 285 11.91 15.74 8.46
C MET A 285 11.70 14.27 8.10
N THR A 286 11.49 13.43 9.11
CA THR A 286 11.02 12.06 8.88
C THR A 286 9.50 12.04 8.72
N THR A 287 8.97 10.97 8.12
CA THR A 287 7.52 10.84 7.91
C THR A 287 6.73 10.77 9.22
N GLU A 288 7.31 10.23 10.28
CA GLU A 288 6.69 10.16 11.61
C GLU A 288 6.52 11.55 12.24
N ILE A 289 7.47 12.46 12.00
CA ILE A 289 7.38 13.86 12.46
C ILE A 289 6.29 14.60 11.69
N LEU A 290 6.23 14.44 10.37
CA LEU A 290 5.16 15.04 9.56
C LEU A 290 3.77 14.52 9.99
N ARG A 291 3.65 13.22 10.26
CA ARG A 291 2.42 12.62 10.79
C ARG A 291 2.03 13.25 12.13
N SER A 292 2.97 13.40 13.05
CA SER A 292 2.71 14.04 14.35
C SER A 292 2.25 15.49 14.19
N MET A 293 2.84 16.25 13.26
CA MET A 293 2.42 17.62 12.94
C MET A 293 0.99 17.68 12.39
N LEU A 294 0.58 16.70 11.57
CA LEU A 294 -0.78 16.60 11.03
C LEU A 294 -1.81 16.28 12.14
N TYR A 295 -1.53 15.33 13.02
CA TYR A 295 -2.42 15.02 14.16
C TYR A 295 -2.52 16.16 15.17
N ASN A 296 -1.46 16.94 15.36
CA ASN A 296 -1.44 18.06 16.29
C ASN A 296 -1.94 19.37 15.67
N GLY A 297 -2.18 19.42 14.36
CA GLY A 297 -2.64 20.63 13.66
C GLY A 297 -1.62 21.76 13.67
N SER A 298 -0.34 21.46 13.38
CA SER A 298 0.73 22.46 13.35
C SER A 298 0.47 23.60 12.37
N GLU A 299 0.76 24.84 12.76
CA GLU A 299 0.58 26.04 11.92
C GLU A 299 1.43 26.01 10.66
N VAL A 300 2.59 25.33 10.70
CA VAL A 300 3.52 25.17 9.55
C VAL A 300 2.84 24.57 8.33
N ILE A 301 1.76 23.79 8.51
CA ILE A 301 1.02 23.13 7.42
C ILE A 301 0.20 24.13 6.59
N ARG A 302 -0.13 25.31 7.14
CA ARG A 302 -0.93 26.33 6.43
C ARG A 302 -0.15 26.98 5.29
N ASP A 303 1.14 27.25 5.50
CA ASP A 303 2.02 27.94 4.53
C ASP A 303 2.74 26.96 3.58
N LEU A 304 2.33 25.69 3.59
CA LEU A 304 2.95 24.61 2.86
C LEU A 304 2.45 24.54 1.42
N GLU A 305 3.34 24.72 0.46
CA GLU A 305 3.01 24.58 -0.97
C GLU A 305 3.31 23.16 -1.48
N TRP A 306 4.50 22.65 -1.15
CA TRP A 306 5.01 21.38 -1.67
C TRP A 306 5.45 20.43 -0.56
N VAL A 307 5.05 19.16 -0.69
CA VAL A 307 5.61 18.06 0.09
C VAL A 307 6.32 17.09 -0.83
N ILE A 308 7.63 16.95 -0.60
CA ILE A 308 8.50 16.03 -1.31
C ILE A 308 8.62 14.76 -0.48
N PHE A 309 8.32 13.65 -1.13
CA PHE A 309 8.39 12.32 -0.58
C PHE A 309 9.51 11.54 -1.26
N ASP A 310 10.59 11.31 -0.53
CA ASP A 310 11.74 10.56 -1.03
C ASP A 310 11.62 9.06 -0.73
N GLU A 311 12.07 8.23 -1.68
CA GLU A 311 12.04 6.77 -1.61
C GLU A 311 10.63 6.18 -1.33
N VAL A 312 9.59 6.60 -2.06
CA VAL A 312 8.18 6.20 -1.85
C VAL A 312 7.94 4.68 -1.87
N HIS A 313 8.80 3.89 -2.52
CA HIS A 313 8.72 2.42 -2.51
C HIS A 313 8.86 1.80 -1.11
N TYR A 314 9.25 2.57 -0.09
CA TYR A 314 9.15 2.18 1.32
C TYR A 314 7.72 2.02 1.82
N ILE A 315 6.70 2.37 1.03
CA ILE A 315 5.31 2.06 1.37
C ILE A 315 5.06 0.55 1.55
N ASN A 316 5.89 -0.30 0.92
CA ASN A 316 5.85 -1.76 1.09
C ASN A 316 6.43 -2.24 2.43
N ASP A 317 7.04 -1.36 3.23
CA ASP A 317 7.55 -1.70 4.56
C ASP A 317 6.39 -1.95 5.52
N ALA A 318 6.36 -3.13 6.17
CA ALA A 318 5.25 -3.53 7.03
C ALA A 318 5.11 -2.68 8.31
N GLU A 319 6.18 -2.04 8.79
CA GLU A 319 6.13 -1.20 9.99
C GLU A 319 5.85 0.26 9.64
N ARG A 320 6.48 0.77 8.57
CA ARG A 320 6.51 2.19 8.22
C ARG A 320 5.55 2.58 7.10
N GLY A 321 5.15 1.64 6.25
CA GLY A 321 4.25 1.89 5.13
C GLY A 321 2.90 2.47 5.56
N VAL A 322 2.42 2.08 6.75
CA VAL A 322 1.21 2.63 7.37
C VAL A 322 1.32 4.15 7.53
N VAL A 323 2.44 4.64 8.06
CA VAL A 323 2.68 6.07 8.32
C VAL A 323 2.61 6.88 7.02
N TRP A 324 3.13 6.32 5.93
CA TRP A 324 3.12 6.93 4.61
C TRP A 324 1.71 7.10 4.08
N GLU A 325 0.89 6.05 4.13
CA GLU A 325 -0.51 6.10 3.71
C GLU A 325 -1.31 7.08 4.57
N GLU A 326 -1.12 7.04 5.90
CA GLU A 326 -1.78 7.96 6.84
C GLU A 326 -1.50 9.44 6.47
N VAL A 327 -0.23 9.78 6.26
CA VAL A 327 0.18 11.15 5.90
C VAL A 327 -0.40 11.56 4.55
N LEU A 328 -0.30 10.71 3.52
CA LEU A 328 -0.82 11.03 2.19
C LEU A 328 -2.33 11.29 2.23
N ILE A 329 -3.10 10.53 3.01
CA ILE A 329 -4.55 10.74 3.15
C ILE A 329 -4.83 12.06 3.88
N MET A 330 -4.12 12.35 4.98
CA MET A 330 -4.37 13.50 5.85
C MET A 330 -3.86 14.84 5.34
N LEU A 331 -2.94 14.87 4.38
CA LEU A 331 -2.43 16.13 3.82
C LEU A 331 -3.59 17.04 3.32
N PRO A 332 -3.53 18.36 3.55
CA PRO A 332 -4.58 19.26 3.06
C PRO A 332 -4.69 19.30 1.53
N ASP A 333 -5.87 19.65 1.02
CA ASP A 333 -6.15 19.70 -0.42
C ASP A 333 -5.41 20.81 -1.17
N HIS A 334 -4.88 21.83 -0.47
CA HIS A 334 -4.10 22.92 -1.11
C HIS A 334 -2.67 22.51 -1.46
N VAL A 335 -2.11 21.52 -0.77
CA VAL A 335 -0.72 21.08 -0.88
C VAL A 335 -0.50 20.23 -2.14
N SER A 336 0.52 20.56 -2.93
CA SER A 336 0.95 19.74 -4.07
C SER A 336 2.03 18.73 -3.67
N ILE A 337 1.98 17.54 -4.30
CA ILE A 337 2.75 16.36 -3.88
C ILE A 337 3.79 16.00 -4.93
N ILE A 338 5.02 15.77 -4.48
CA ILE A 338 6.13 15.30 -5.32
C ILE A 338 6.60 13.95 -4.77
N LEU A 339 6.47 12.91 -5.59
CA LEU A 339 6.76 11.53 -5.21
C LEU A 339 8.01 11.06 -5.95
N LEU A 340 9.08 10.74 -5.23
CA LEU A 340 10.32 10.21 -5.79
C LEU A 340 10.46 8.74 -5.40
N SER A 341 10.52 7.85 -6.40
CA SER A 341 10.62 6.42 -6.15
C SER A 341 11.66 5.74 -7.02
N ALA A 342 12.06 4.54 -6.60
CA ALA A 342 12.74 3.58 -7.48
C ALA A 342 11.77 3.13 -8.59
N THR A 343 12.26 2.34 -9.55
CA THR A 343 11.41 1.81 -10.62
C THR A 343 10.36 0.85 -10.04
N VAL A 344 9.08 1.23 -10.14
CA VAL A 344 7.94 0.44 -9.67
C VAL A 344 6.96 0.19 -10.82
N PRO A 345 6.40 -1.03 -10.96
CA PRO A 345 5.57 -1.40 -12.10
C PRO A 345 4.18 -0.76 -12.08
N ASN A 346 3.58 -0.53 -10.90
CA ASN A 346 2.24 0.01 -10.73
C ASN A 346 2.21 1.50 -10.34
N ALA A 347 3.19 2.29 -10.84
CA ALA A 347 3.25 3.73 -10.60
C ALA A 347 1.96 4.48 -10.97
N LEU A 348 1.31 4.05 -12.06
CA LEU A 348 0.09 4.68 -12.56
C LEU A 348 -1.10 4.44 -11.63
N GLU A 349 -1.29 3.20 -11.19
CA GLU A 349 -2.35 2.80 -10.26
C GLU A 349 -2.20 3.53 -8.91
N PHE A 350 -0.98 3.58 -8.39
CA PHE A 350 -0.67 4.31 -7.16
C PHE A 350 -0.96 5.82 -7.29
N SER A 351 -0.61 6.42 -8.42
CA SER A 351 -0.87 7.84 -8.68
C SER A 351 -2.35 8.12 -8.89
N GLU A 352 -3.11 7.18 -9.48
CA GLU A 352 -4.56 7.30 -9.65
C GLU A 352 -5.27 7.33 -8.30
N TRP A 353 -4.81 6.49 -7.35
CA TRP A 353 -5.30 6.51 -5.98
C TRP A 353 -5.09 7.86 -5.29
N ILE A 354 -3.86 8.41 -5.32
CA ILE A 354 -3.58 9.71 -4.71
C ILE A 354 -4.36 10.83 -5.41
N GLY A 355 -4.40 10.81 -6.74
CA GLY A 355 -5.12 11.81 -7.53
C GLY A 355 -6.62 11.81 -7.24
N ARG A 356 -7.22 10.63 -7.03
CA ARG A 356 -8.62 10.47 -6.61
C ARG A 356 -8.87 11.05 -5.22
N ILE A 357 -7.98 10.81 -4.26
CA ILE A 357 -8.11 11.30 -2.88
C ILE A 357 -7.99 12.82 -2.83
N LYS A 358 -6.97 13.36 -3.49
CA LYS A 358 -6.69 14.81 -3.50
C LYS A 358 -7.52 15.59 -4.51
N LYS A 359 -8.26 14.88 -5.38
CA LYS A 359 -9.00 15.47 -6.50
C LYS A 359 -8.11 16.40 -7.34
N ARG A 360 -6.87 15.97 -7.60
CA ARG A 360 -5.84 16.69 -8.36
C ARG A 360 -5.20 15.77 -9.38
N HIS A 361 -4.76 16.34 -10.51
CA HIS A 361 -4.03 15.58 -11.52
C HIS A 361 -2.62 15.26 -11.03
N ILE A 362 -2.16 14.04 -11.32
CA ILE A 362 -0.81 13.60 -11.00
C ILE A 362 -0.15 13.08 -12.28
N TYR A 363 1.01 13.63 -12.61
CA TYR A 363 1.75 13.24 -13.79
C TYR A 363 2.78 12.16 -13.46
N VAL A 364 2.67 11.03 -14.14
CA VAL A 364 3.53 9.86 -13.90
C VAL A 364 4.66 9.84 -14.91
N ILE A 365 5.88 9.97 -14.42
CA ILE A 365 7.12 10.03 -15.21
C ILE A 365 7.98 8.83 -14.82
N SER A 366 7.99 7.79 -15.65
CA SER A 366 8.72 6.54 -15.40
C SER A 366 9.84 6.29 -16.41
N THR A 367 11.07 6.10 -15.93
CA THR A 367 12.22 5.72 -16.78
C THR A 367 12.86 4.43 -16.30
N MET A 368 12.92 3.45 -17.21
CA MET A 368 13.63 2.18 -16.97
C MET A 368 15.11 2.28 -17.34
N LYS A 369 15.51 3.30 -18.11
CA LYS A 369 16.88 3.47 -18.58
C LYS A 369 17.76 3.98 -17.46
N ARG A 370 18.83 3.24 -17.16
CA ARG A 370 19.85 3.64 -16.19
C ARG A 370 20.92 4.51 -16.89
N PRO A 371 21.40 5.60 -16.25
CA PRO A 371 22.47 6.42 -16.86
C PRO A 371 23.79 5.67 -17.06
N VAL A 372 24.13 4.77 -16.13
CA VAL A 372 25.30 3.90 -16.22
C VAL A 372 24.80 2.45 -16.29
N PRO A 373 25.00 1.71 -17.39
CA PRO A 373 24.58 0.31 -17.49
C PRO A 373 25.40 -0.59 -16.56
N LEU A 374 24.86 -1.77 -16.24
CA LEU A 374 25.47 -2.74 -15.34
C LEU A 374 25.92 -4.00 -16.08
N GLU A 375 27.05 -4.56 -15.68
CA GLU A 375 27.55 -5.85 -16.11
C GLU A 375 27.64 -6.78 -14.90
N HIS A 376 27.03 -7.97 -14.99
CA HIS A 376 26.93 -8.89 -13.86
C HIS A 376 27.80 -10.12 -14.08
N TYR A 377 28.61 -10.46 -13.08
CA TYR A 377 29.61 -11.53 -13.15
C TYR A 377 29.43 -12.57 -12.04
N LEU A 378 29.72 -13.83 -12.36
CA LEU A 378 29.94 -14.89 -11.38
C LEU A 378 31.44 -15.06 -11.13
N TYR A 379 31.86 -15.08 -9.86
CA TYR A 379 33.27 -15.28 -9.49
C TYR A 379 33.49 -16.63 -8.81
N THR A 380 34.37 -17.45 -9.39
CA THR A 380 34.73 -18.77 -8.84
C THR A 380 36.17 -18.84 -8.33
N GLY A 381 36.96 -17.78 -8.49
CA GLY A 381 38.38 -17.74 -8.11
C GLY A 381 38.61 -17.91 -6.61
N ASN A 382 39.73 -18.56 -6.25
CA ASN A 382 40.13 -18.80 -4.85
C ASN A 382 41.65 -18.82 -4.62
N SER A 383 42.45 -18.59 -5.68
CA SER A 383 43.90 -18.60 -5.65
C SER A 383 44.45 -17.67 -6.73
N SER A 384 45.74 -17.30 -6.65
CA SER A 384 46.38 -16.43 -7.64
C SER A 384 46.32 -16.98 -9.07
N LYS A 385 46.23 -18.31 -9.27
CA LYS A 385 46.08 -18.93 -10.59
C LYS A 385 44.66 -18.75 -11.16
N THR A 386 43.67 -18.73 -10.28
CA THR A 386 42.23 -18.67 -10.61
C THR A 386 41.64 -17.26 -10.45
N GLN A 387 42.49 -16.26 -10.23
CA GLN A 387 42.09 -14.87 -10.02
C GLN A 387 41.31 -14.25 -11.20
N LYS A 388 41.49 -14.78 -12.41
CA LYS A 388 40.85 -14.31 -13.65
C LYS A 388 39.49 -14.96 -13.93
N GLU A 389 39.04 -15.90 -13.09
CA GLU A 389 37.77 -16.62 -13.30
C GLU A 389 36.55 -15.76 -12.93
N MET A 390 36.24 -14.79 -13.79
CA MET A 390 35.00 -14.00 -13.77
C MET A 390 34.20 -14.31 -15.04
N PHE A 391 32.96 -14.76 -14.88
CA PHE A 391 32.08 -15.14 -15.98
C PHE A 391 30.95 -14.12 -16.12
N LEU A 392 30.87 -13.43 -17.27
CA LEU A 392 29.84 -12.43 -17.55
C LEU A 392 28.48 -13.10 -17.75
N LEU A 393 27.58 -12.92 -16.79
CA LEU A 393 26.24 -13.50 -16.79
C LEU A 393 25.21 -12.59 -17.46
N VAL A 394 25.31 -11.26 -17.25
CA VAL A 394 24.42 -10.28 -17.89
C VAL A 394 25.27 -9.14 -18.45
N ASP A 395 25.08 -8.83 -19.73
CA ASP A 395 25.80 -7.76 -20.44
C ASP A 395 25.22 -6.37 -20.15
N ALA A 396 25.90 -5.32 -20.62
CA ALA A 396 25.47 -3.93 -20.45
C ALA A 396 24.13 -3.60 -21.15
N ALA A 397 23.67 -4.43 -22.08
CA ALA A 397 22.38 -4.30 -22.75
C ALA A 397 21.24 -4.99 -21.97
N GLY A 398 21.56 -5.78 -20.95
CA GLY A 398 20.61 -6.51 -20.11
C GLY A 398 20.31 -7.94 -20.60
N ASN A 399 21.11 -8.52 -21.50
CA ASN A 399 20.89 -9.88 -21.99
C ASN A 399 21.55 -10.92 -21.07
N PHE A 400 20.83 -11.98 -20.73
CA PHE A 400 21.34 -13.09 -19.92
C PHE A 400 22.10 -14.11 -20.78
N LEU A 401 23.37 -14.38 -20.42
CA LEU A 401 24.30 -15.20 -21.19
C LEU A 401 24.44 -16.63 -20.61
N ASN A 402 23.61 -17.55 -21.10
CA ASN A 402 23.60 -18.95 -20.64
C ASN A 402 24.97 -19.65 -20.75
N LYS A 403 25.74 -19.35 -21.81
CA LYS A 403 27.07 -19.97 -22.05
C LYS A 403 28.03 -19.69 -20.90
N ALA A 404 28.00 -18.47 -20.36
CA ALA A 404 28.88 -18.07 -19.26
C ALA A 404 28.51 -18.76 -17.95
N TYR A 405 27.21 -18.99 -17.71
CA TYR A 405 26.74 -19.77 -16.57
C TYR A 405 27.30 -21.20 -16.58
N TYR A 406 27.15 -21.91 -17.70
CA TYR A 406 27.67 -23.29 -17.81
C TYR A 406 29.19 -23.34 -17.66
N ALA A 407 29.92 -22.37 -18.25
CA ALA A 407 31.37 -22.26 -18.06
C ALA A 407 31.78 -22.07 -16.59
N ALA A 408 31.02 -21.29 -15.82
CA ALA A 408 31.26 -21.12 -14.38
C ALA A 408 30.99 -22.41 -13.59
N VAL A 409 29.93 -23.14 -13.94
CA VAL A 409 29.60 -24.44 -13.33
C VAL A 409 30.70 -25.46 -13.61
N ASP A 410 31.17 -25.53 -14.85
CA ASP A 410 32.23 -26.47 -15.26
C ASP A 410 33.56 -26.15 -14.55
N ALA A 411 33.95 -24.88 -14.50
CA ALA A 411 35.15 -24.43 -13.78
C ALA A 411 35.11 -24.81 -12.29
N LYS A 412 33.93 -24.75 -11.65
CA LYS A 412 33.75 -25.15 -10.26
C LYS A 412 33.74 -26.69 -10.11
N LYS A 413 33.07 -27.41 -10.99
CA LYS A 413 33.00 -28.89 -11.00
C LYS A 413 34.38 -29.52 -11.17
N GLU A 414 35.19 -29.02 -12.11
CA GLU A 414 36.58 -29.46 -12.32
C GLU A 414 37.45 -29.31 -11.07
N ARG A 415 37.13 -28.36 -10.20
CA ARG A 415 37.85 -28.14 -8.95
C ARG A 415 37.39 -29.08 -7.84
N SER A 416 36.08 -29.33 -7.74
CA SER A 416 35.55 -30.30 -6.78
C SER A 416 35.99 -31.74 -7.09
N SER A 417 36.07 -32.12 -8.37
CA SER A 417 36.48 -33.48 -8.78
C SER A 417 37.96 -33.76 -8.51
N LYS A 418 38.82 -32.73 -8.52
CA LYS A 418 40.23 -32.84 -8.12
C LYS A 418 40.44 -33.01 -6.61
N HIS A 419 39.45 -32.65 -5.78
CA HIS A 419 39.51 -32.78 -4.32
C HIS A 419 38.81 -34.04 -3.78
N SER A 420 37.92 -34.66 -4.57
CA SER A 420 37.16 -35.86 -4.18
C SER A 420 37.93 -37.19 -4.27
N GLN A 421 39.24 -37.19 -4.51
CA GLN A 421 40.08 -38.40 -4.40
C GLN A 421 40.49 -38.74 -2.95
N SER A 422 40.02 -37.98 -1.94
CA SER A 422 40.18 -38.33 -0.53
C SER A 422 38.89 -38.97 0.01
N PHE A 423 38.98 -40.24 0.41
CA PHE A 423 37.88 -41.04 0.96
C PHE A 423 37.29 -40.39 2.23
N GLY A 424 36.00 -40.07 2.23
CA GLY A 424 35.26 -39.71 3.42
C GLY A 424 33.91 -39.05 3.14
N THR A 425 32.83 -39.77 3.41
CA THR A 425 31.44 -39.30 3.35
C THR A 425 31.20 -38.27 4.47
N LYS A 426 31.37 -36.98 4.18
CA LYS A 426 30.86 -35.89 5.03
C LYS A 426 29.81 -35.13 4.24
N ASN A 427 28.60 -35.07 4.81
CA ASN A 427 27.49 -34.25 4.34
C ASN A 427 27.98 -32.87 3.90
N THR A 428 27.63 -32.48 2.67
CA THR A 428 27.91 -31.16 2.08
C THR A 428 27.15 -30.08 2.84
N SER A 429 27.70 -29.65 3.97
CA SER A 429 27.32 -28.37 4.57
C SER A 429 27.66 -27.27 3.55
N GLN A 430 26.68 -26.43 3.21
CA GLN A 430 26.86 -25.27 2.32
C GLN A 430 27.83 -24.20 2.90
N ASN A 431 28.40 -24.43 4.08
CA ASN A 431 29.30 -23.48 4.73
C ASN A 431 30.76 -23.73 4.34
N THR A 432 31.34 -22.78 3.61
CA THR A 432 32.78 -22.68 3.39
C THR A 432 33.52 -22.37 4.69
N THR A 433 34.75 -22.87 4.82
CA THR A 433 35.59 -22.57 6.00
C THR A 433 36.10 -21.13 5.95
N ALA A 434 36.29 -20.49 7.10
CA ALA A 434 36.78 -19.10 7.19
C ALA A 434 38.11 -18.85 6.44
N SER A 435 38.98 -19.88 6.38
CA SER A 435 40.24 -19.82 5.62
C SER A 435 40.01 -19.75 4.11
N GLN A 436 39.04 -20.51 3.59
CA GLN A 436 38.68 -20.46 2.17
C GLN A 436 38.08 -19.11 1.79
N ASP A 437 37.21 -18.56 2.64
CA ASP A 437 36.61 -17.25 2.44
C ASP A 437 37.65 -16.14 2.38
N ARG A 438 38.64 -16.17 3.30
CA ARG A 438 39.77 -15.24 3.29
C ARG A 438 40.55 -15.29 1.96
N ALA A 439 40.84 -16.50 1.46
CA ALA A 439 41.59 -16.66 0.22
C ALA A 439 40.83 -16.12 -1.00
N VAL A 440 39.51 -16.32 -1.05
CA VAL A 440 38.63 -15.77 -2.10
C VAL A 440 38.66 -14.25 -2.08
N TRP A 441 38.45 -13.62 -0.92
CA TRP A 441 38.45 -12.16 -0.80
C TRP A 441 39.80 -11.53 -1.16
N LEU A 442 40.91 -12.07 -0.65
CA LEU A 442 42.25 -11.57 -0.97
C LEU A 442 42.52 -11.64 -2.48
N THR A 443 42.20 -12.77 -3.11
CA THR A 443 42.40 -12.97 -4.54
C THR A 443 41.57 -12.00 -5.37
N LEU A 444 40.29 -11.83 -5.03
CA LEU A 444 39.38 -10.93 -5.73
C LEU A 444 39.83 -9.47 -5.59
N LEU A 445 40.10 -9.01 -4.37
CA LEU A 445 40.44 -7.61 -4.12
C LEU A 445 41.80 -7.23 -4.74
N HIS A 446 42.79 -8.13 -4.74
CA HIS A 446 44.04 -7.92 -5.47
C HIS A 446 43.78 -7.74 -6.97
N TYR A 447 42.93 -8.60 -7.55
CA TYR A 447 42.57 -8.52 -8.96
C TYR A 447 41.81 -7.22 -9.31
N LEU A 448 40.83 -6.83 -8.50
CA LEU A 448 40.07 -5.59 -8.71
C LEU A 448 40.95 -4.34 -8.53
N SER A 449 41.85 -4.34 -7.54
CA SER A 449 42.80 -3.24 -7.32
C SER A 449 43.76 -3.09 -8.51
N ALA A 450 44.27 -4.20 -9.05
CA ALA A 450 45.15 -4.17 -10.22
C ALA A 450 44.46 -3.62 -11.49
N ARG A 451 43.14 -3.77 -11.60
CA ARG A 451 42.32 -3.24 -12.71
C ARG A 451 41.71 -1.87 -12.42
N GLN A 452 42.09 -1.22 -11.32
CA GLN A 452 41.54 0.05 -10.84
C GLN A 452 40.01 0.02 -10.64
N GLN A 453 39.41 -1.14 -10.40
CA GLN A 453 37.95 -1.29 -10.22
C GLN A 453 37.47 -0.92 -8.79
N THR A 454 38.28 -0.18 -8.04
CA THR A 454 37.90 0.39 -6.74
C THR A 454 37.25 1.78 -6.94
N PRO A 455 36.38 2.24 -6.02
CA PRO A 455 35.99 1.61 -4.76
C PRO A 455 34.98 0.45 -4.94
N VAL A 456 35.06 -0.52 -4.03
CA VAL A 456 34.23 -1.73 -3.99
C VAL A 456 33.30 -1.69 -2.78
N VAL A 457 32.02 -2.01 -2.98
CA VAL A 457 31.05 -2.25 -1.91
C VAL A 457 30.69 -3.73 -1.87
N ALA A 458 30.99 -4.40 -0.76
CA ALA A 458 30.74 -5.81 -0.54
C ALA A 458 29.51 -5.99 0.35
N PHE A 459 28.37 -6.37 -0.23
CA PHE A 459 27.14 -6.66 0.51
C PHE A 459 27.21 -8.03 1.18
N THR A 460 27.13 -8.02 2.51
CA THR A 460 27.12 -9.21 3.37
C THR A 460 25.92 -9.10 4.33
N PHE A 461 25.05 -10.11 4.35
CA PHE A 461 23.77 -10.06 5.09
C PHE A 461 23.86 -10.42 6.57
N SER A 462 25.07 -10.45 7.14
CA SER A 462 25.30 -10.64 8.57
C SER A 462 26.30 -9.61 9.09
N ARG A 463 25.98 -9.00 10.23
CA ARG A 463 26.85 -8.00 10.90
C ARG A 463 28.18 -8.63 11.31
N THR A 464 28.13 -9.79 11.97
CA THR A 464 29.31 -10.52 12.42
C THR A 464 30.20 -10.92 11.25
N ARG A 465 29.60 -11.37 10.14
CA ARG A 465 30.35 -11.74 8.95
C ARG A 465 31.00 -10.53 8.25
N CYS A 466 30.39 -9.35 8.30
CA CYS A 466 31.03 -8.12 7.82
C CYS A 466 32.33 -7.84 8.59
N ASP A 467 32.26 -7.92 9.93
CA ASP A 467 33.41 -7.70 10.81
C ASP A 467 34.51 -8.76 10.59
N GLU A 468 34.13 -10.03 10.47
CA GLU A 468 35.05 -11.15 10.19
C GLU A 468 35.74 -11.01 8.84
N ASN A 469 34.99 -10.70 7.78
CA ASN A 469 35.54 -10.49 6.44
C ASN A 469 36.56 -9.35 6.45
N ALA A 470 36.26 -8.22 7.11
CA ALA A 470 37.18 -7.10 7.21
C ALA A 470 38.45 -7.43 8.03
N ARG A 471 38.31 -8.12 9.17
CA ARG A 471 39.45 -8.58 9.99
C ARG A 471 40.33 -9.60 9.25
N SER A 472 39.74 -10.45 8.42
CA SER A 472 40.48 -11.47 7.66
C SER A 472 41.48 -10.87 6.67
N LEU A 473 41.30 -9.60 6.29
CA LEU A 473 42.11 -8.88 5.31
C LEU A 473 43.29 -8.13 5.94
N ASP A 474 43.78 -8.60 7.08
CA ASP A 474 44.77 -7.83 7.84
C ASP A 474 46.09 -7.55 7.10
N SER A 475 46.44 -8.41 6.15
CA SER A 475 47.66 -8.31 5.32
C SER A 475 47.54 -7.35 4.13
N MET A 476 46.36 -6.78 3.87
CA MET A 476 46.11 -5.96 2.69
C MET A 476 46.10 -4.47 3.03
N ASP A 477 46.79 -3.68 2.22
CA ASP A 477 46.86 -2.22 2.36
C ASP A 477 46.60 -1.56 1.01
N LEU A 478 45.53 -0.78 0.93
CA LEU A 478 45.03 -0.18 -0.30
C LEU A 478 45.24 1.33 -0.37
N THR A 479 45.95 1.89 0.60
CA THR A 479 46.11 3.35 0.74
C THR A 479 47.57 3.78 0.66
N THR A 480 47.79 4.93 0.04
CA THR A 480 49.09 5.60 0.00
C THR A 480 49.40 6.30 1.33
N SER A 481 50.67 6.62 1.59
CA SER A 481 51.07 7.33 2.80
C SER A 481 50.38 8.70 2.98
N ILE A 482 50.04 9.38 1.88
CA ILE A 482 49.32 10.67 1.88
C ILE A 482 47.86 10.45 2.29
N GLU A 483 47.18 9.50 1.64
CA GLU A 483 45.79 9.14 2.01
C GLU A 483 45.70 8.70 3.47
N LYS A 484 46.68 7.95 3.97
CA LYS A 484 46.75 7.57 5.39
C LYS A 484 46.84 8.77 6.32
N ALA A 485 47.65 9.77 5.98
CA ALA A 485 47.78 10.98 6.78
C ALA A 485 46.47 11.78 6.77
N GLU A 486 45.80 11.90 5.62
CA GLU A 486 44.51 12.56 5.49
C GLU A 486 43.43 11.83 6.31
N ILE A 487 43.31 10.51 6.15
CA ILE A 487 42.39 9.67 6.91
C ILE A 487 42.65 9.83 8.40
N HIS A 488 43.92 9.78 8.83
CA HIS A 488 44.28 9.93 10.23
C HIS A 488 43.89 11.30 10.79
N SER A 489 44.20 12.38 10.07
CA SER A 489 43.85 13.76 10.45
C SER A 489 42.33 13.93 10.55
N PHE A 490 41.59 13.48 9.55
CA PHE A 490 40.12 13.55 9.53
C PHE A 490 39.49 12.73 10.67
N PHE A 491 39.99 11.52 10.90
CA PHE A 491 39.52 10.64 11.97
C PHE A 491 39.78 11.26 13.34
N GLN A 492 40.99 11.80 13.59
CA GLN A 492 41.30 12.49 14.84
C GLN A 492 40.43 13.73 15.06
N LYS A 493 40.22 14.54 14.01
CA LYS A 493 39.33 15.70 14.07
C LYS A 493 37.90 15.29 14.42
N SER A 494 37.40 14.20 13.84
CA SER A 494 36.05 13.68 14.12
C SER A 494 35.95 13.16 15.56
N LEU A 495 36.95 12.43 16.05
CA LEU A 495 36.98 11.92 17.42
C LEU A 495 37.27 12.99 18.48
N SER A 496 37.74 14.19 18.09
CA SER A 496 37.95 15.29 19.03
C SER A 496 36.66 15.69 19.77
N ARG A 497 35.49 15.44 19.13
CA ARG A 497 34.15 15.63 19.71
C ARG A 497 33.82 14.65 20.85
N LEU A 498 34.49 13.50 20.91
CA LEU A 498 34.28 12.48 21.94
C LEU A 498 35.15 12.74 23.18
N ARG A 499 34.67 12.32 24.35
CA ARG A 499 35.45 12.36 25.61
C ARG A 499 36.59 11.35 25.58
N GLY A 500 37.66 11.61 26.34
CA GLY A 500 38.91 10.82 26.27
C GLY A 500 38.75 9.31 26.53
N GLY A 501 37.81 8.91 27.40
CA GLY A 501 37.52 7.50 27.67
C GLY A 501 36.85 6.78 26.49
N ASP A 502 35.93 7.44 25.78
CA ASP A 502 35.21 6.86 24.65
C ASP A 502 36.12 6.66 23.44
N ARG A 503 37.18 7.47 23.29
CA ARG A 503 38.16 7.33 22.21
C ARG A 503 38.94 6.00 22.25
N GLN A 504 38.96 5.33 23.41
CA GLN A 504 39.69 4.07 23.62
C GLN A 504 38.80 2.84 23.42
N LEU A 505 37.58 3.00 22.91
CA LEU A 505 36.70 1.87 22.67
C LEU A 505 37.28 0.89 21.65
N PRO A 506 37.18 -0.44 21.87
CA PRO A 506 37.72 -1.44 20.97
C PRO A 506 37.24 -1.27 19.53
N GLN A 507 35.95 -0.96 19.34
CA GLN A 507 35.37 -0.72 18.02
C GLN A 507 36.01 0.50 17.31
N ILE A 508 36.32 1.58 18.03
CA ILE A 508 36.97 2.78 17.47
C ILE A 508 38.41 2.47 17.07
N LEU A 509 39.16 1.76 17.92
CA LEU A 509 40.54 1.38 17.64
C LEU A 509 40.62 0.46 16.42
N LEU A 510 39.74 -0.54 16.34
CA LEU A 510 39.64 -1.44 15.18
C LEU A 510 39.31 -0.67 13.90
N MET A 511 38.29 0.20 13.94
CA MET A 511 37.89 0.99 12.78
C MET A 511 39.00 1.94 12.31
N ARG A 512 39.75 2.55 13.23
CA ARG A 512 40.92 3.38 12.91
C ARG A 512 41.95 2.61 12.09
N ASP A 513 42.25 1.39 12.50
CA ASP A 513 43.31 0.58 11.87
C ASP A 513 42.83 -0.02 10.53
N LEU A 514 41.53 -0.30 10.39
CA LEU A 514 40.90 -0.64 9.10
C LEU A 514 40.90 0.54 8.12
N LEU A 515 40.44 1.71 8.56
CA LEU A 515 40.36 2.91 7.72
C LEU A 515 41.74 3.34 7.20
N LYS A 516 42.79 3.22 8.03
CA LYS A 516 44.18 3.45 7.61
C LYS A 516 44.68 2.52 6.52
N ARG A 517 43.99 1.42 6.22
CA ARG A 517 44.30 0.50 5.12
C ARG A 517 43.36 0.67 3.93
N GLY A 518 42.41 1.61 4.02
CA GLY A 518 41.37 1.84 3.01
C GLY A 518 40.22 0.82 3.06
N ILE A 519 40.09 0.08 4.17
CA ILE A 519 39.02 -0.90 4.38
C ILE A 519 38.08 -0.36 5.46
N ALA A 520 36.78 -0.54 5.29
CA ALA A 520 35.81 -0.13 6.32
C ALA A 520 34.63 -1.10 6.40
N VAL A 521 33.88 -0.98 7.50
CA VAL A 521 32.67 -1.76 7.77
C VAL A 521 31.48 -0.82 8.03
N HIS A 522 30.32 -1.16 7.47
CA HIS A 522 29.07 -0.40 7.64
C HIS A 522 27.87 -1.31 7.89
N HIS A 523 27.39 -1.32 9.13
CA HIS A 523 26.13 -1.95 9.49
C HIS A 523 25.53 -1.30 10.73
N SER A 524 24.32 -1.71 11.09
CA SER A 524 23.54 -1.13 12.20
C SER A 524 24.18 -1.23 13.59
N GLY A 525 25.17 -2.10 13.78
CA GLY A 525 25.89 -2.30 15.04
C GLY A 525 27.17 -1.45 15.21
N ILE A 526 27.60 -0.75 14.16
CA ILE A 526 28.68 0.24 14.25
C ILE A 526 28.15 1.54 14.88
N LEU A 527 28.94 2.16 15.75
CA LEU A 527 28.63 3.44 16.40
C LEU A 527 28.22 4.51 15.36
N PRO A 528 27.17 5.33 15.64
CA PRO A 528 26.70 6.36 14.72
C PRO A 528 27.82 7.26 14.16
N ILE A 529 28.67 7.82 15.04
CA ILE A 529 29.80 8.65 14.61
C ILE A 529 30.76 7.94 13.66
N LEU A 530 31.06 6.65 13.90
CA LEU A 530 31.95 5.88 13.04
C LEU A 530 31.33 5.58 11.67
N LYS A 531 30.02 5.35 11.61
CA LYS A 531 29.30 5.18 10.33
C LYS A 531 29.40 6.44 9.49
N GLU A 532 29.15 7.60 10.08
CA GLU A 532 29.25 8.89 9.38
C GLU A 532 30.68 9.18 8.91
N VAL A 533 31.70 8.87 9.73
CA VAL A 533 33.11 8.97 9.32
C VAL A 533 33.40 8.06 8.13
N THR A 534 32.98 6.80 8.19
CA THR A 534 33.17 5.83 7.10
C THR A 534 32.47 6.29 5.82
N GLU A 535 31.23 6.78 5.91
CA GLU A 535 30.48 7.34 4.79
C GLU A 535 31.22 8.53 4.16
N MET A 536 31.64 9.50 4.97
CA MET A 536 32.37 10.68 4.48
C MET A 536 33.69 10.30 3.81
N LEU A 537 34.46 9.39 4.41
CA LEU A 537 35.72 8.90 3.82
C LEU A 537 35.48 8.09 2.54
N PHE A 538 34.38 7.34 2.45
CA PHE A 538 33.98 6.62 1.25
C PHE A 538 33.60 7.58 0.12
N SER A 539 32.82 8.63 0.41
CA SER A 539 32.45 9.66 -0.57
C SER A 539 33.66 10.43 -1.12
N ARG A 540 34.71 10.59 -0.31
CA ARG A 540 36.01 11.18 -0.73
C ARG A 540 36.90 10.22 -1.50
N GLY A 541 36.49 8.95 -1.65
CA GLY A 541 37.28 7.91 -2.32
C GLY A 541 38.48 7.42 -1.52
N LEU A 542 38.56 7.70 -0.22
CA LEU A 542 39.65 7.25 0.66
C LEU A 542 39.43 5.81 1.15
N VAL A 543 38.17 5.40 1.33
CA VAL A 543 37.81 4.00 1.55
C VAL A 543 37.69 3.30 0.20
N LYS A 544 38.54 2.30 -0.04
CA LYS A 544 38.61 1.54 -1.30
C LYS A 544 37.74 0.28 -1.26
N VAL A 545 37.53 -0.30 -0.08
CA VAL A 545 36.69 -1.48 0.12
C VAL A 545 35.79 -1.27 1.33
N LEU A 546 34.48 -1.38 1.12
CA LEU A 546 33.46 -1.24 2.16
C LEU A 546 32.68 -2.54 2.30
N PHE A 547 32.75 -3.20 3.45
CA PHE A 547 31.86 -4.30 3.80
C PHE A 547 30.59 -3.72 4.42
N ALA A 548 29.44 -3.97 3.80
CA ALA A 548 28.19 -3.36 4.21
C ALA A 548 27.02 -4.34 4.27
N THR A 549 26.09 -4.09 5.19
CA THR A 549 24.76 -4.73 5.15
C THR A 549 23.82 -3.97 4.21
N GLU A 550 22.65 -4.56 3.92
CA GLU A 550 21.57 -3.98 3.08
C GLU A 550 21.22 -2.52 3.44
N THR A 551 21.31 -2.15 4.72
CA THR A 551 21.07 -0.79 5.21
C THR A 551 21.89 0.30 4.52
N PHE A 552 23.06 -0.03 3.97
CA PHE A 552 23.88 0.93 3.21
C PHE A 552 23.26 1.23 1.84
N ALA A 553 22.72 0.22 1.16
CA ALA A 553 22.03 0.40 -0.13
C ALA A 553 20.75 1.22 0.02
N MET A 554 20.18 1.24 1.22
CA MET A 554 18.96 1.95 1.58
C MET A 554 19.21 3.38 2.08
N GLY A 555 20.33 3.61 2.77
CA GLY A 555 20.49 4.78 3.64
C GLY A 555 21.22 6.00 3.08
N VAL A 556 22.00 5.86 2.00
CA VAL A 556 22.95 6.91 1.58
C VAL A 556 23.19 6.90 0.07
N ASN A 557 23.29 8.08 -0.56
CA ASN A 557 23.62 8.20 -1.98
C ASN A 557 25.15 8.11 -2.24
N MET A 558 25.73 6.92 -2.08
CA MET A 558 27.16 6.68 -2.27
C MET A 558 27.44 5.61 -3.33
N PRO A 559 27.61 5.99 -4.61
CA PRO A 559 27.91 5.04 -5.68
C PRO A 559 29.36 4.53 -5.60
N ALA A 560 29.54 3.25 -5.93
CA ALA A 560 30.82 2.56 -6.03
C ALA A 560 31.12 2.20 -7.48
N ARG A 561 32.39 1.91 -7.82
CA ARG A 561 32.71 1.40 -9.16
C ARG A 561 32.29 -0.06 -9.31
N THR A 562 32.44 -0.85 -8.25
CA THR A 562 32.09 -2.28 -8.23
C THR A 562 31.27 -2.64 -7.00
N VAL A 563 30.23 -3.46 -7.19
CA VAL A 563 29.45 -4.07 -6.11
C VAL A 563 29.71 -5.56 -6.10
N VAL A 564 29.94 -6.13 -4.92
CA VAL A 564 30.17 -7.56 -4.71
C VAL A 564 29.12 -8.11 -3.75
N PHE A 565 28.46 -9.20 -4.12
CA PHE A 565 27.54 -9.94 -3.26
C PHE A 565 28.26 -11.13 -2.64
N ASP A 566 28.40 -11.12 -1.30
CA ASP A 566 29.00 -12.22 -0.53
C ASP A 566 28.15 -13.50 -0.61
N SER A 567 26.83 -13.31 -0.68
CA SER A 567 25.78 -14.33 -0.78
C SER A 567 24.58 -13.74 -1.52
N ILE A 568 23.68 -14.57 -2.02
CA ILE A 568 22.34 -14.16 -2.52
C ILE A 568 21.20 -14.59 -1.58
N ARG A 569 21.55 -15.23 -0.46
CA ARG A 569 20.60 -15.70 0.57
C ARG A 569 20.71 -14.81 1.80
N LYS A 570 19.57 -14.37 2.32
CA LYS A 570 19.46 -13.61 3.57
C LYS A 570 18.44 -14.23 4.53
N HIS A 571 18.59 -13.95 5.82
CA HIS A 571 17.62 -14.32 6.84
C HIS A 571 16.62 -13.19 7.03
N ASP A 572 15.32 -13.45 6.85
CA ASP A 572 14.27 -12.44 6.97
C ASP A 572 13.67 -12.30 8.38
N GLY A 573 14.18 -13.09 9.34
CA GLY A 573 13.67 -13.18 10.71
C GLY A 573 12.97 -14.52 10.97
N THR A 574 12.39 -15.13 9.92
CA THR A 574 11.73 -16.43 9.98
C THR A 574 12.59 -17.55 9.37
N GLY A 575 13.29 -17.27 8.27
CA GLY A 575 14.09 -18.25 7.58
C GLY A 575 15.03 -17.65 6.55
N PHE A 576 15.82 -18.51 5.91
CA PHE A 576 16.75 -18.12 4.85
C PHE A 576 16.09 -18.17 3.47
N ARG A 577 15.94 -17.01 2.84
CA ARG A 577 15.40 -16.86 1.48
C ARG A 577 16.38 -16.20 0.51
N ASN A 578 16.13 -16.35 -0.79
CA ASN A 578 16.83 -15.60 -1.83
C ASN A 578 16.42 -14.13 -1.81
N LEU A 579 17.30 -13.26 -2.33
CA LEU A 579 16.99 -11.84 -2.53
C LEU A 579 15.86 -11.66 -3.55
N LEU A 580 14.95 -10.74 -3.24
CA LEU A 580 13.92 -10.33 -4.18
C LEU A 580 14.53 -9.46 -5.30
N PRO A 581 13.91 -9.41 -6.49
CA PRO A 581 14.42 -8.61 -7.61
C PRO A 581 14.61 -7.13 -7.24
N GLY A 582 13.67 -6.55 -6.49
CA GLY A 582 13.77 -5.17 -6.02
C GLY A 582 14.98 -4.92 -5.11
N GLU A 583 15.22 -5.82 -4.14
CA GLU A 583 16.36 -5.75 -3.21
C GLU A 583 17.68 -5.85 -3.97
N TYR A 584 17.76 -6.77 -4.93
CA TYR A 584 18.93 -6.97 -5.78
C TYR A 584 19.22 -5.73 -6.64
N ILE A 585 18.21 -5.21 -7.34
CA ILE A 585 18.35 -4.03 -8.21
C ILE A 585 18.78 -2.81 -7.40
N GLN A 586 18.27 -2.61 -6.18
CA GLN A 586 18.66 -1.50 -5.31
C GLN A 586 20.14 -1.59 -4.89
N MET A 587 20.61 -2.78 -4.49
CA MET A 587 22.00 -3.02 -4.10
C MET A 587 22.95 -2.95 -5.29
N ALA A 588 22.65 -3.67 -6.37
CA ALA A 588 23.43 -3.67 -7.62
C ALA A 588 23.46 -2.26 -8.25
N GLY A 589 22.37 -1.50 -8.07
CA GLY A 589 22.23 -0.10 -8.47
C GLY A 589 23.20 0.87 -7.79
N ARG A 590 24.01 0.42 -6.82
CA ARG A 590 25.14 1.20 -6.28
C ARG A 590 26.41 1.09 -7.12
N ALA A 591 26.49 0.18 -8.08
CA ALA A 591 27.65 0.06 -8.98
C ALA A 591 27.58 1.05 -10.16
N GLY A 592 28.70 1.66 -10.52
CA GLY A 592 28.83 2.64 -11.60
C GLY A 592 28.52 4.06 -11.14
N ARG A 593 29.53 4.91 -11.14
CA ARG A 593 29.43 6.33 -10.77
C ARG A 593 29.14 7.18 -12.01
N ARG A 594 28.03 7.91 -11.99
CA ARG A 594 27.62 8.80 -13.09
C ARG A 594 28.72 9.81 -13.37
N GLY A 595 29.12 9.93 -14.64
CA GLY A 595 30.17 10.85 -15.10
C GLY A 595 31.62 10.37 -14.88
N LEU A 596 31.85 9.27 -14.14
CA LEU A 596 33.19 8.72 -13.91
C LEU A 596 33.38 7.34 -14.54
N ASP A 597 32.36 6.48 -14.49
CA ASP A 597 32.42 5.10 -14.97
C ASP A 597 31.50 4.91 -16.19
N ALA A 598 31.99 4.21 -17.23
CA ALA A 598 31.20 3.89 -18.42
C ALA A 598 30.19 2.74 -18.17
N THR A 599 30.61 1.73 -17.42
CA THR A 599 29.78 0.60 -16.97
C THR A 599 30.02 0.35 -15.48
N GLY A 600 29.00 -0.11 -14.75
CA GLY A 600 29.11 -0.55 -13.37
C GLY A 600 29.31 -2.07 -13.29
N THR A 601 30.27 -2.53 -12.50
CA THR A 601 30.56 -3.98 -12.36
C THR A 601 29.85 -4.55 -11.13
N VAL A 602 29.11 -5.64 -11.30
CA VAL A 602 28.44 -6.38 -10.21
C VAL A 602 28.98 -7.80 -10.18
N ILE A 603 29.40 -8.30 -9.03
CA ILE A 603 30.04 -9.62 -8.88
C ILE A 603 29.30 -10.43 -7.82
N ILE A 604 28.95 -11.68 -8.12
CA ILE A 604 28.37 -12.63 -7.15
C ILE A 604 29.43 -13.69 -6.82
N LEU A 605 29.72 -13.87 -5.52
CA LEU A 605 30.72 -14.84 -5.07
C LEU A 605 30.15 -16.26 -5.03
N CYS A 606 30.74 -17.17 -5.82
CA CYS A 606 30.39 -18.59 -5.83
C CYS A 606 31.33 -19.37 -4.89
N LYS A 607 31.20 -19.15 -3.57
CA LYS A 607 32.09 -19.74 -2.55
C LYS A 607 32.00 -21.27 -2.48
N ALA A 608 30.83 -21.81 -2.13
CA ALA A 608 30.59 -23.26 -2.06
C ALA A 608 30.32 -23.86 -3.45
N GLY A 609 29.36 -23.29 -4.19
CA GLY A 609 28.97 -23.71 -5.53
C GLY A 609 28.36 -22.57 -6.33
N VAL A 610 28.09 -22.82 -7.60
CA VAL A 610 27.32 -21.90 -8.45
C VAL A 610 25.83 -22.08 -8.11
N GLN A 611 25.12 -20.98 -7.91
CA GLN A 611 23.69 -20.98 -7.59
C GLN A 611 22.88 -21.45 -8.80
N GLU A 612 21.66 -21.93 -8.58
CA GLU A 612 20.83 -22.41 -9.68
C GLU A 612 20.49 -21.29 -10.67
N MET A 613 20.48 -21.63 -11.97
CA MET A 613 20.19 -20.67 -13.03
C MET A 613 18.79 -20.06 -12.89
N ALA A 614 17.80 -20.86 -12.46
CA ALA A 614 16.43 -20.39 -12.25
C ALA A 614 16.37 -19.29 -11.18
N ASP A 615 17.02 -19.50 -10.04
CA ASP A 615 17.11 -18.52 -8.95
C ASP A 615 17.79 -17.23 -9.39
N LEU A 616 18.92 -17.33 -10.10
CA LEU A 616 19.64 -16.17 -10.63
C LEU A 616 18.79 -15.40 -11.66
N HIS A 617 18.09 -16.12 -12.54
CA HIS A 617 17.23 -15.50 -13.54
C HIS A 617 16.05 -14.77 -12.89
N VAL A 618 15.40 -15.38 -11.90
CA VAL A 618 14.31 -14.74 -11.14
C VAL A 618 14.81 -13.49 -10.42
N MET A 619 15.95 -13.57 -9.73
CA MET A 619 16.51 -12.44 -8.99
C MET A 619 16.94 -11.27 -9.90
N MET A 620 17.57 -11.56 -11.05
CA MET A 620 18.19 -10.53 -11.90
C MET A 620 17.24 -9.97 -12.97
N MET A 621 16.41 -10.83 -13.57
CA MET A 621 15.50 -10.50 -14.66
C MET A 621 14.03 -10.44 -14.21
N GLY A 622 13.75 -10.73 -12.94
CA GLY A 622 12.41 -10.67 -12.37
C GLY A 622 11.84 -9.26 -12.36
N LYS A 623 10.51 -9.16 -12.37
CA LYS A 623 9.82 -7.89 -12.23
C LYS A 623 10.07 -7.33 -10.81
N PRO A 624 10.36 -6.03 -10.66
CA PRO A 624 10.40 -5.38 -9.35
C PRO A 624 9.09 -5.58 -8.59
N THR A 625 9.17 -5.50 -7.26
CA THR A 625 8.01 -5.63 -6.39
C THR A 625 6.97 -4.54 -6.69
N VAL A 626 5.72 -4.95 -6.75
CA VAL A 626 4.55 -4.06 -6.90
C VAL A 626 4.35 -3.31 -5.59
N LEU A 627 3.87 -2.07 -5.65
CA LEU A 627 3.46 -1.34 -4.45
C LEU A 627 2.17 -1.95 -3.92
N HIS A 628 2.18 -2.39 -2.67
CA HIS A 628 1.04 -2.94 -1.96
C HIS A 628 0.79 -2.11 -0.70
N SER A 629 -0.49 -1.91 -0.39
CA SER A 629 -0.88 -1.25 0.86
C SER A 629 -0.42 -2.08 2.05
N GLN A 630 0.20 -1.44 3.02
CA GLN A 630 0.54 -2.04 4.32
C GLN A 630 -0.37 -1.48 5.42
N PHE A 631 -1.48 -0.85 5.04
CA PHE A 631 -2.39 -0.18 5.97
C PHE A 631 -2.95 -1.17 7.00
N ARG A 632 -2.77 -0.83 8.27
CA ARG A 632 -3.28 -1.59 9.42
C ARG A 632 -3.76 -0.64 10.49
N LEU A 633 -4.75 -1.08 11.26
CA LEU A 633 -5.29 -0.28 12.35
C LEU A 633 -4.34 -0.31 13.55
N THR A 634 -3.85 0.85 13.99
CA THR A 634 -3.11 1.00 15.25
C THR A 634 -3.99 1.70 16.29
N TYR A 635 -3.79 1.42 17.59
CA TYR A 635 -4.58 2.09 18.63
C TYR A 635 -4.30 3.59 18.66
N THR A 636 -3.03 3.98 18.46
CA THR A 636 -2.61 5.38 18.32
C THR A 636 -3.33 6.11 17.20
N MET A 637 -3.50 5.48 16.02
CA MET A 637 -4.25 6.07 14.91
C MET A 637 -5.73 6.24 15.29
N ILE A 638 -6.36 5.19 15.84
CA ILE A 638 -7.77 5.24 16.24
C ILE A 638 -8.01 6.35 17.25
N LEU A 639 -7.19 6.43 18.31
CA LEU A 639 -7.34 7.43 19.37
C LEU A 639 -7.09 8.86 18.86
N ASN A 640 -6.11 9.06 17.97
CA ASN A 640 -5.85 10.38 17.39
C ASN A 640 -6.98 10.84 16.46
N LEU A 641 -7.57 9.93 15.67
CA LEU A 641 -8.70 10.26 14.80
C LEU A 641 -9.99 10.48 15.60
N LEU A 642 -10.24 9.69 16.65
CA LEU A 642 -11.38 9.93 17.55
C LEU A 642 -11.23 11.26 18.32
N ARG A 643 -9.99 11.74 18.50
CA ARG A 643 -9.71 13.06 19.10
C ARG A 643 -9.95 14.22 18.12
N VAL A 644 -9.78 14.00 16.81
CA VAL A 644 -9.87 15.03 15.78
C VAL A 644 -11.15 14.85 14.96
N GLU A 645 -12.15 15.70 15.19
CA GLU A 645 -13.48 15.57 14.55
C GLU A 645 -13.48 15.78 13.02
N ALA A 646 -12.39 16.26 12.43
CA ALA A 646 -12.31 16.58 11.00
C ALA A 646 -12.32 15.34 10.09
N LEU A 647 -11.88 14.17 10.57
CA LEU A 647 -11.78 12.95 9.76
C LEU A 647 -12.16 11.72 10.58
N ARG A 648 -13.16 10.95 10.11
CA ARG A 648 -13.55 9.69 10.76
C ARG A 648 -12.58 8.57 10.41
N VAL A 649 -12.45 7.59 11.30
CA VAL A 649 -11.64 6.38 11.05
C VAL A 649 -12.15 5.61 9.82
N THR A 650 -13.47 5.55 9.63
CA THR A 650 -14.08 4.93 8.45
C THR A 650 -13.72 5.65 7.15
N ASP A 651 -13.66 6.98 7.16
CA ASP A 651 -13.21 7.76 6.00
C ASP A 651 -11.74 7.48 5.67
N MET A 652 -10.90 7.29 6.70
CA MET A 652 -9.50 6.92 6.51
C MET A 652 -9.35 5.52 5.91
N MET A 653 -10.12 4.54 6.41
CA MET A 653 -10.17 3.19 5.83
C MET A 653 -10.66 3.21 4.38
N ARG A 654 -11.72 3.98 4.08
CA ARG A 654 -12.26 4.11 2.72
C ARG A 654 -11.25 4.73 1.75
N ARG A 655 -10.41 5.65 2.23
CA ARG A 655 -9.35 6.30 1.45
C ARG A 655 -8.04 5.49 1.44
N SER A 656 -7.96 4.35 2.13
CA SER A 656 -6.79 3.46 2.11
C SER A 656 -6.44 3.00 0.69
N PHE A 657 -5.16 2.76 0.42
CA PHE A 657 -4.74 2.19 -0.86
C PHE A 657 -5.26 0.76 -1.06
N SER A 658 -5.47 0.00 0.02
CA SER A 658 -6.06 -1.35 -0.04
C SER A 658 -7.47 -1.37 -0.65
N GLU A 659 -8.26 -0.32 -0.40
CA GLU A 659 -9.66 -0.22 -0.87
C GLU A 659 -9.80 0.53 -2.21
N SER A 660 -8.68 1.00 -2.77
CA SER A 660 -8.64 1.77 -4.03
C SER A 660 -9.14 1.00 -5.25
N HIS A 661 -9.06 -0.34 -5.21
CA HIS A 661 -9.53 -1.25 -6.26
C HIS A 661 -11.05 -1.42 -6.27
N ARG A 662 -11.76 -0.88 -5.27
CA ARG A 662 -13.22 -0.87 -5.29
C ARG A 662 -13.69 0.16 -6.32
N ASP A 663 -14.34 -0.34 -7.37
CA ASP A 663 -15.02 0.45 -8.39
C ASP A 663 -16.30 1.08 -7.83
N THR A 664 -16.17 1.86 -6.77
CA THR A 664 -17.26 2.52 -6.05
C THR A 664 -18.08 3.39 -7.01
N GLN A 665 -17.42 4.08 -7.95
CA GLN A 665 -18.09 4.88 -8.97
C GLN A 665 -18.88 4.04 -9.98
N ALA A 666 -18.38 2.86 -10.37
CA ALA A 666 -19.12 1.97 -11.26
C ALA A 666 -20.33 1.39 -10.53
N HIS A 667 -20.16 0.99 -9.27
CA HIS A 667 -21.26 0.53 -8.43
C HIS A 667 -22.32 1.62 -8.21
N GLU A 668 -21.94 2.88 -7.95
CA GLU A 668 -22.87 4.01 -7.84
C GLU A 668 -23.66 4.24 -9.14
N LYS A 669 -23.00 4.16 -10.30
CA LYS A 669 -23.66 4.23 -11.60
C LYS A 669 -24.65 3.07 -11.78
N SER A 670 -24.24 1.83 -11.52
CA SER A 670 -25.13 0.65 -11.59
C SER A 670 -26.30 0.75 -10.61
N ILE A 671 -26.09 1.27 -9.40
CA ILE A 671 -27.16 1.55 -8.42
C ILE A 671 -28.16 2.54 -8.99
N SER A 672 -27.71 3.63 -9.61
CA SER A 672 -28.61 4.62 -10.23
C SER A 672 -29.44 4.02 -11.38
N GLN A 673 -28.80 3.20 -12.23
CA GLN A 673 -29.46 2.51 -13.34
C GLN A 673 -30.48 1.48 -12.85
N LEU A 674 -30.14 0.69 -11.83
CA LEU A 674 -31.05 -0.30 -11.22
C LEU A 674 -32.22 0.37 -10.51
N LYS A 675 -32.00 1.49 -9.79
CA LYS A 675 -33.09 2.26 -9.19
C LYS A 675 -34.07 2.77 -10.24
N ASN A 676 -33.57 3.29 -11.37
CA ASN A 676 -34.40 3.75 -12.47
C ASN A 676 -35.20 2.60 -13.09
N LYS A 677 -34.56 1.46 -13.37
CA LYS A 677 -35.24 0.26 -13.88
C LYS A 677 -36.32 -0.24 -12.92
N LEU A 678 -36.02 -0.31 -11.62
CA LEU A 678 -36.97 -0.74 -10.59
C LEU A 678 -38.19 0.17 -10.52
N SER A 679 -38.00 1.49 -10.69
CA SER A 679 -39.10 2.46 -10.72
C SER A 679 -39.98 2.36 -11.97
N SER A 680 -39.43 1.85 -13.09
CA SER A 680 -40.16 1.66 -14.35
C SER A 680 -40.98 0.37 -14.41
N LEU A 681 -40.77 -0.56 -13.47
CA LEU A 681 -41.50 -1.83 -13.43
C LEU A 681 -42.96 -1.61 -12.97
N PRO A 682 -43.93 -2.30 -13.59
CA PRO A 682 -45.34 -2.21 -13.19
C PRO A 682 -45.56 -2.64 -11.73
N SER A 683 -46.63 -2.13 -11.12
CA SER A 683 -47.06 -2.55 -9.78
C SER A 683 -47.50 -4.01 -9.80
N LEU A 684 -47.11 -4.77 -8.79
CA LEU A 684 -47.49 -6.17 -8.62
C LEU A 684 -48.99 -6.28 -8.33
N ASP A 685 -49.67 -7.23 -8.96
CA ASP A 685 -51.05 -7.57 -8.66
C ASP A 685 -51.09 -8.47 -7.41
N THR A 686 -51.42 -7.88 -6.26
CA THR A 686 -51.46 -8.57 -4.95
C THR A 686 -52.88 -8.84 -4.48
N GLU A 687 -53.88 -8.80 -5.35
CA GLU A 687 -55.28 -8.98 -4.96
C GLU A 687 -55.66 -10.47 -4.80
N GLY A 688 -56.52 -10.75 -3.81
CA GLY A 688 -57.12 -12.07 -3.59
C GLY A 688 -56.10 -13.18 -3.31
N GLN A 689 -56.08 -14.20 -4.18
CA GLN A 689 -55.25 -15.40 -4.05
C GLN A 689 -53.74 -15.15 -4.29
N LEU A 690 -53.33 -13.95 -4.74
CA LEU A 690 -51.93 -13.59 -5.01
C LEU A 690 -51.29 -12.75 -3.89
N SER A 691 -51.99 -12.56 -2.77
CA SER A 691 -51.54 -11.71 -1.65
C SER A 691 -50.27 -12.22 -0.96
N ASP A 692 -49.99 -13.52 -1.01
CA ASP A 692 -48.84 -14.19 -0.39
C ASP A 692 -47.67 -14.46 -1.37
N LEU A 693 -47.76 -13.98 -2.61
CA LEU A 693 -46.78 -14.23 -3.67
C LEU A 693 -45.34 -13.80 -3.31
N THR A 694 -45.18 -12.66 -2.63
CA THR A 694 -43.86 -12.15 -2.20
C THR A 694 -43.28 -13.00 -1.06
N ALA A 695 -44.14 -13.44 -0.12
CA ALA A 695 -43.73 -14.32 0.97
C ALA A 695 -43.36 -15.71 0.46
N TYR A 696 -44.06 -16.21 -0.57
CA TYR A 696 -43.70 -17.43 -1.27
C TYR A 696 -42.31 -17.30 -1.93
N TYR A 697 -42.03 -16.20 -2.64
CA TYR A 697 -40.71 -15.95 -3.24
C TYR A 697 -39.58 -15.98 -2.19
N HIS A 698 -39.76 -15.29 -1.06
CA HIS A 698 -38.75 -15.28 0.01
C HIS A 698 -38.53 -16.68 0.60
N THR A 699 -39.61 -17.43 0.86
CA THR A 699 -39.53 -18.79 1.42
C THR A 699 -38.81 -19.74 0.46
N VAL A 700 -39.10 -19.66 -0.85
CA VAL A 700 -38.42 -20.47 -1.88
C VAL A 700 -36.94 -20.09 -2.01
N THR A 701 -36.63 -18.79 -1.98
CA THR A 701 -35.25 -18.29 -2.08
C THR A 701 -34.42 -18.72 -0.86
N GLU A 702 -34.97 -18.56 0.33
CA GLU A 702 -34.33 -19.00 1.58
C GLU A 702 -34.15 -20.52 1.63
N LEU A 703 -35.13 -21.29 1.15
CA LEU A 703 -35.00 -22.74 1.05
C LEU A 703 -33.85 -23.12 0.12
N ARG A 704 -33.73 -22.46 -1.03
CA ARG A 704 -32.65 -22.69 -1.98
C ARG A 704 -31.28 -22.37 -1.37
N THR A 705 -31.10 -21.19 -0.79
CA THR A 705 -29.81 -20.80 -0.18
C THR A 705 -29.42 -21.71 0.98
N THR A 706 -30.39 -22.10 1.83
CA THR A 706 -30.17 -23.04 2.93
C THR A 706 -29.80 -24.43 2.40
N SER A 707 -30.45 -24.89 1.33
CA SER A 707 -30.14 -26.15 0.67
C SER A 707 -28.75 -26.14 0.02
N GLU A 708 -28.35 -25.03 -0.61
CA GLU A 708 -27.00 -24.86 -1.18
C GLU A 708 -25.92 -24.87 -0.08
N THR A 709 -26.16 -24.17 1.04
CA THR A 709 -25.25 -24.16 2.20
C THR A 709 -25.07 -25.55 2.80
N LEU A 710 -26.16 -26.29 3.00
CA LEU A 710 -26.11 -27.67 3.48
C LEU A 710 -25.39 -28.58 2.48
N ARG A 711 -25.61 -28.39 1.18
CA ARG A 711 -24.91 -29.14 0.14
C ARG A 711 -23.40 -28.91 0.23
N HIS A 712 -22.94 -27.67 0.39
CA HIS A 712 -21.51 -27.35 0.60
C HIS A 712 -20.94 -28.02 1.85
N ALA A 713 -21.65 -27.98 2.98
CA ALA A 713 -21.21 -28.66 4.21
C ALA A 713 -21.10 -30.19 4.04
N ILE A 714 -21.96 -30.79 3.22
CA ILE A 714 -21.88 -32.23 2.89
C ILE A 714 -20.62 -32.53 2.04
N LEU A 715 -20.13 -31.59 1.22
CA LEU A 715 -18.91 -31.77 0.41
C LEU A 715 -17.64 -31.78 1.22
N GLU A 716 -17.56 -30.87 2.18
CA GLU A 716 -16.40 -30.75 3.06
C GLU A 716 -16.33 -31.92 4.05
N SER A 717 -17.45 -32.59 4.28
CA SER A 717 -17.52 -33.75 5.16
C SER A 717 -17.08 -35.06 4.50
N VAL A 718 -16.22 -35.79 5.21
CA VAL A 718 -15.83 -37.17 4.88
C VAL A 718 -17.04 -38.11 4.80
N ASN A 719 -18.05 -37.92 5.65
CA ASN A 719 -19.23 -38.78 5.67
C ASN A 719 -20.17 -38.51 4.49
N GLY A 720 -20.28 -37.25 4.06
CA GLY A 720 -21.02 -36.88 2.85
C GLY A 720 -20.40 -37.49 1.59
N LEU A 721 -19.07 -37.42 1.48
CA LEU A 721 -18.34 -38.06 0.37
C LEU A 721 -18.48 -39.60 0.38
N LYS A 722 -18.51 -40.23 1.56
CA LYS A 722 -18.80 -41.67 1.68
C LYS A 722 -20.21 -42.03 1.25
N ALA A 723 -21.19 -41.16 1.48
CA ALA A 723 -22.57 -41.39 1.08
C ALA A 723 -22.76 -41.38 -0.44
N LEU A 724 -21.98 -40.57 -1.16
CA LEU A 724 -21.92 -40.48 -2.62
C LEU A 724 -21.01 -41.57 -3.24
N SER A 725 -21.18 -42.82 -2.80
CA SER A 725 -20.45 -43.96 -3.34
C SER A 725 -21.11 -44.54 -4.58
N VAL A 726 -20.37 -45.35 -5.32
CA VAL A 726 -20.90 -46.18 -6.41
C VAL A 726 -22.13 -46.98 -5.95
N GLY A 727 -23.17 -47.01 -6.78
CA GLY A 727 -24.45 -47.64 -6.53
C GLY A 727 -25.47 -46.78 -5.79
N ARG A 728 -25.09 -45.60 -5.25
CA ARG A 728 -26.02 -44.67 -4.60
C ARG A 728 -27.03 -44.11 -5.61
N VAL A 729 -28.31 -44.11 -5.25
CA VAL A 729 -29.36 -43.44 -6.04
C VAL A 729 -29.44 -41.97 -5.62
N VAL A 730 -29.46 -41.08 -6.60
CA VAL A 730 -29.53 -39.62 -6.44
C VAL A 730 -30.64 -39.05 -7.30
N VAL A 731 -31.19 -37.91 -6.88
CA VAL A 731 -32.10 -37.11 -7.70
C VAL A 731 -31.29 -36.07 -8.45
N VAL A 732 -31.37 -36.11 -9.78
CA VAL A 732 -30.65 -35.23 -10.69
C VAL A 732 -31.58 -34.10 -11.13
N ASN A 733 -31.09 -32.88 -11.03
CA ASN A 733 -31.76 -31.68 -11.51
C ASN A 733 -30.74 -30.82 -12.28
N ASN A 734 -30.76 -30.89 -13.60
CA ASN A 734 -29.90 -30.12 -14.50
C ASN A 734 -30.72 -29.55 -15.66
N LYS A 735 -30.08 -28.83 -16.59
CA LYS A 735 -30.78 -28.22 -17.75
C LYS A 735 -31.50 -29.23 -18.65
N GLN A 736 -31.12 -30.52 -18.60
CA GLN A 736 -31.63 -31.59 -19.46
C GLN A 736 -32.60 -32.54 -18.75
N HIS A 737 -32.51 -32.63 -17.42
CA HIS A 737 -33.22 -33.60 -16.59
C HIS A 737 -33.74 -32.90 -15.33
N LEU A 738 -35.06 -32.80 -15.20
CA LEU A 738 -35.74 -32.19 -14.05
C LEU A 738 -36.20 -33.31 -13.10
N ASN A 739 -35.64 -33.40 -11.89
CA ASN A 739 -35.98 -34.40 -10.87
C ASN A 739 -35.91 -35.87 -11.36
N ALA A 740 -34.96 -36.19 -12.25
CA ALA A 740 -34.76 -37.55 -12.74
C ALA A 740 -33.97 -38.39 -11.73
N LEU A 741 -34.28 -39.69 -11.64
CA LEU A 741 -33.48 -40.60 -10.82
C LEU A 741 -32.23 -41.05 -11.57
N GLY A 742 -31.09 -41.01 -10.87
CA GLY A 742 -29.83 -41.53 -11.37
C GLY A 742 -29.13 -42.42 -10.35
N VAL A 743 -28.27 -43.33 -10.85
CA VAL A 743 -27.39 -44.16 -10.01
C VAL A 743 -25.92 -43.82 -10.29
N ILE A 744 -25.16 -43.57 -9.24
CA ILE A 744 -23.72 -43.25 -9.34
C ILE A 744 -22.95 -44.49 -9.78
N LEU A 745 -22.19 -44.36 -10.86
CA LEU A 745 -21.35 -45.40 -11.43
C LEU A 745 -19.88 -45.21 -11.06
N GLN A 746 -19.39 -43.97 -11.06
CA GLN A 746 -17.98 -43.67 -10.80
C GLN A 746 -17.82 -42.30 -10.13
N VAL A 747 -16.81 -42.18 -9.26
CA VAL A 747 -16.45 -40.93 -8.59
C VAL A 747 -15.00 -40.57 -8.96
N SER A 748 -14.78 -39.34 -9.39
CA SER A 748 -13.42 -38.85 -9.72
C SER A 748 -12.53 -38.66 -8.48
N SER A 749 -11.22 -38.70 -8.70
CA SER A 749 -10.17 -38.58 -7.66
C SER A 749 -9.70 -37.14 -7.41
N ASP A 750 -10.10 -36.17 -8.24
CA ASP A 750 -9.76 -34.75 -8.06
C ASP A 750 -10.55 -34.16 -6.88
N ALA A 751 -9.85 -33.58 -5.92
CA ALA A 751 -10.43 -33.00 -4.71
C ALA A 751 -11.07 -31.62 -4.95
N VAL A 752 -10.63 -30.88 -5.97
CA VAL A 752 -11.09 -29.50 -6.23
C VAL A 752 -12.29 -29.48 -7.18
N ASN A 753 -12.27 -30.30 -8.24
CA ASN A 753 -13.33 -30.36 -9.25
C ASN A 753 -13.97 -31.76 -9.35
N ARG A 754 -14.48 -32.27 -8.22
CA ARG A 754 -15.00 -33.63 -8.15
C ARG A 754 -16.29 -33.82 -8.96
N THR A 755 -16.24 -34.68 -9.97
CA THR A 755 -17.39 -35.10 -10.80
C THR A 755 -17.85 -36.52 -10.48
N PHE A 756 -19.15 -36.79 -10.68
CA PHE A 756 -19.83 -38.07 -10.47
C PHE A 756 -20.43 -38.56 -11.78
N THR A 757 -19.97 -39.70 -12.30
CA THR A 757 -20.58 -40.31 -13.49
C THR A 757 -21.81 -41.09 -13.04
N ALA A 758 -22.99 -40.77 -13.56
CA ALA A 758 -24.24 -41.43 -13.20
C ALA A 758 -25.03 -41.88 -14.43
N LEU A 759 -25.73 -43.02 -14.30
CA LEU A 759 -26.76 -43.47 -15.24
C LEU A 759 -28.09 -42.84 -14.83
N ILE A 760 -28.74 -42.11 -15.73
CA ILE A 760 -29.95 -41.29 -15.47
C ILE A 760 -31.08 -41.79 -16.38
N ILE A 761 -32.29 -41.87 -15.85
CA ILE A 761 -33.50 -42.20 -16.64
C ILE A 761 -33.93 -40.99 -17.48
N CYS A 762 -34.30 -41.23 -18.74
CA CYS A 762 -34.79 -40.19 -19.64
C CYS A 762 -35.84 -40.76 -20.62
N GLU A 763 -36.49 -39.90 -21.38
CA GLU A 763 -37.41 -40.32 -22.45
C GLU A 763 -36.65 -40.55 -23.77
N LYS A 764 -37.05 -41.58 -24.51
CA LYS A 764 -36.42 -41.94 -25.80
C LYS A 764 -36.59 -40.82 -26.82
N GLY A 765 -35.48 -40.22 -27.24
CA GLY A 765 -35.44 -39.04 -28.13
C GLY A 765 -34.80 -37.81 -27.49
N ASN A 766 -34.71 -37.77 -26.16
CA ASN A 766 -34.10 -36.68 -25.39
C ASN A 766 -32.69 -37.05 -24.87
N GLU A 767 -32.00 -37.94 -25.58
CA GLU A 767 -30.68 -38.48 -25.18
C GLU A 767 -29.51 -37.53 -25.47
N GLU A 768 -29.65 -36.61 -26.44
CA GLU A 768 -28.61 -35.65 -26.87
C GLU A 768 -29.04 -34.15 -26.79
N GLY A 769 -30.27 -33.86 -26.36
CA GLY A 769 -30.75 -32.59 -25.77
C GLY A 769 -30.64 -31.28 -26.57
N GLU A 770 -31.61 -30.99 -27.45
CA GLU A 770 -32.19 -29.64 -27.55
C GLU A 770 -33.44 -29.61 -26.67
N GLY A 771 -33.26 -29.30 -25.39
CA GLY A 771 -34.36 -29.20 -24.43
C GLY A 771 -35.13 -27.90 -24.61
N ASN A 772 -36.36 -27.97 -25.13
CA ASN A 772 -37.36 -26.92 -24.96
C ASN A 772 -37.71 -26.83 -23.47
N SER A 773 -37.18 -25.85 -22.74
CA SER A 773 -37.45 -25.68 -21.30
C SER A 773 -38.18 -24.37 -21.01
N ASP A 774 -39.44 -24.25 -21.43
CA ASP A 774 -40.38 -23.27 -20.87
C ASP A 774 -41.08 -23.78 -19.58
N ALA A 775 -40.62 -24.91 -19.02
CA ALA A 775 -41.08 -25.39 -17.74
C ALA A 775 -40.45 -24.57 -16.60
N PHE A 776 -41.21 -23.61 -16.08
CA PHE A 776 -40.88 -22.75 -14.95
C PHE A 776 -40.15 -23.49 -13.80
N PRO A 777 -38.85 -23.24 -13.56
CA PRO A 777 -38.05 -23.88 -12.50
C PRO A 777 -38.45 -23.50 -11.06
N HIS A 778 -39.60 -22.86 -10.87
CA HIS A 778 -39.90 -22.04 -9.68
C HIS A 778 -41.12 -22.48 -8.87
N LEU A 779 -41.81 -23.52 -9.31
CA LEU A 779 -42.66 -24.29 -8.42
C LEU A 779 -41.74 -25.27 -7.69
N PHE A 780 -41.77 -25.28 -6.35
CA PHE A 780 -41.10 -26.32 -5.57
C PHE A 780 -41.80 -27.66 -5.85
N ASN A 781 -41.45 -28.28 -6.97
CA ASN A 781 -42.00 -29.55 -7.38
C ASN A 781 -41.05 -30.64 -6.91
N THR A 782 -41.49 -31.47 -5.97
CA THR A 782 -40.76 -32.65 -5.51
C THR A 782 -41.13 -33.90 -6.32
N ALA A 783 -42.03 -33.78 -7.29
CA ALA A 783 -42.42 -34.92 -8.11
C ALA A 783 -41.21 -35.41 -8.93
N LEU A 784 -41.01 -36.72 -8.89
CA LEU A 784 -39.98 -37.37 -9.69
C LEU A 784 -40.40 -37.40 -11.16
N PHE A 785 -39.42 -37.31 -12.05
CA PHE A 785 -39.66 -37.50 -13.47
C PHE A 785 -40.15 -38.93 -13.75
N ILE A 786 -41.29 -39.03 -14.41
CA ILE A 786 -41.86 -40.28 -14.93
C ILE A 786 -42.01 -40.09 -16.44
N PRO A 787 -41.39 -40.95 -17.27
CA PRO A 787 -41.48 -40.82 -18.72
C PRO A 787 -42.90 -41.12 -19.21
N GLU A 788 -43.47 -40.25 -20.04
CA GLU A 788 -44.78 -40.46 -20.67
C GLU A 788 -44.70 -41.45 -21.86
N GLY A 789 -43.54 -41.51 -22.54
CA GLY A 789 -43.20 -42.47 -23.60
C GLY A 789 -42.23 -43.60 -23.17
N PRO A 790 -41.61 -44.33 -24.12
CA PRO A 790 -40.71 -45.44 -23.79
C PRO A 790 -39.47 -44.95 -23.03
N CYS A 791 -39.26 -45.51 -21.83
CA CYS A 791 -38.14 -45.19 -20.96
C CYS A 791 -36.79 -45.54 -21.62
N SER A 792 -35.88 -44.56 -21.63
CA SER A 792 -34.49 -44.69 -22.06
C SER A 792 -33.53 -44.25 -20.94
N HIS A 793 -32.24 -44.23 -21.24
CA HIS A 793 -31.18 -43.91 -20.28
C HIS A 793 -30.05 -43.11 -20.93
N THR A 794 -29.38 -42.30 -20.12
CA THR A 794 -28.14 -41.64 -20.51
C THR A 794 -27.10 -41.74 -19.39
N VAL A 795 -25.81 -41.70 -19.74
CA VAL A 795 -24.71 -41.68 -18.76
C VAL A 795 -24.03 -40.32 -18.86
N GLN A 796 -24.13 -39.53 -17.80
CA GLN A 796 -23.60 -38.17 -17.76
C GLN A 796 -22.64 -37.98 -16.59
N LYS A 797 -21.63 -37.14 -16.80
CA LYS A 797 -20.77 -36.62 -15.72
C LYS A 797 -21.50 -35.46 -15.05
N LEU A 798 -21.92 -35.69 -13.81
CA LEU A 798 -22.61 -34.72 -12.99
C LEU A 798 -21.61 -33.97 -12.11
N LYS A 799 -21.81 -32.67 -11.99
CA LYS A 799 -21.31 -31.90 -10.85
C LYS A 799 -22.27 -32.07 -9.70
N LEU A 800 -21.84 -31.72 -8.49
CA LEU A 800 -22.72 -31.75 -7.33
C LEU A 800 -23.87 -30.77 -7.43
N GLU A 801 -23.74 -29.72 -8.24
CA GLU A 801 -24.82 -28.74 -8.48
C GLU A 801 -25.99 -29.39 -9.20
N ASP A 802 -25.72 -30.43 -9.99
CA ASP A 802 -26.71 -31.21 -10.71
C ASP A 802 -27.42 -32.23 -9.81
N ILE A 803 -26.95 -32.46 -8.57
CA ILE A 803 -27.52 -33.41 -7.62
C ILE A 803 -28.39 -32.65 -6.61
N SER A 804 -29.71 -32.82 -6.72
CA SER A 804 -30.70 -32.18 -5.86
C SER A 804 -30.80 -32.85 -4.48
N SER A 805 -30.77 -34.19 -4.43
CA SER A 805 -30.80 -34.93 -3.16
C SER A 805 -30.13 -36.30 -3.22
N ILE A 806 -29.56 -36.73 -2.08
CA ILE A 806 -28.94 -38.04 -1.90
C ILE A 806 -29.95 -38.96 -1.21
N THR A 807 -30.34 -40.05 -1.87
CA THR A 807 -31.38 -40.94 -1.33
C THR A 807 -30.80 -42.03 -0.42
N VAL A 808 -31.63 -42.60 0.45
CA VAL A 808 -31.27 -43.75 1.29
C VAL A 808 -31.04 -45.02 0.45
N LYS A 809 -31.57 -45.08 -0.79
CA LYS A 809 -31.52 -46.26 -1.65
C LYS A 809 -30.17 -46.45 -2.33
N THR A 810 -29.77 -47.70 -2.45
CA THR A 810 -28.54 -48.13 -3.12
C THR A 810 -28.88 -49.29 -4.05
N LEU A 811 -28.47 -49.22 -5.31
CA LEU A 811 -28.62 -50.28 -6.31
C LEU A 811 -27.31 -51.05 -6.46
N ARG A 812 -27.41 -52.37 -6.56
CA ARG A 812 -26.26 -53.22 -6.89
C ARG A 812 -26.04 -53.20 -8.40
N VAL A 813 -25.10 -52.38 -8.84
CA VAL A 813 -24.72 -52.22 -10.25
C VAL A 813 -23.27 -52.66 -10.48
N ILE A 814 -22.95 -53.05 -11.72
CA ILE A 814 -21.58 -53.33 -12.15
C ILE A 814 -21.15 -52.16 -13.06
N PRO A 815 -20.45 -51.14 -12.52
CA PRO A 815 -20.22 -49.88 -13.22
C PRO A 815 -19.44 -50.03 -14.53
N ASP A 816 -18.37 -50.81 -14.52
CA ASP A 816 -17.47 -50.96 -15.68
C ASP A 816 -18.24 -51.50 -16.89
N ARG A 817 -19.12 -52.49 -16.68
CA ARG A 817 -19.96 -53.05 -17.75
C ARG A 817 -20.99 -52.05 -18.29
N ILE A 818 -21.52 -51.18 -17.44
CA ILE A 818 -22.48 -50.15 -17.85
C ILE A 818 -21.76 -49.05 -18.66
N ILE A 819 -20.61 -48.59 -18.18
CA ILE A 819 -19.81 -47.55 -18.85
C ILE A 819 -19.26 -48.06 -20.19
N ASP A 820 -18.70 -49.27 -20.24
CA ASP A 820 -18.17 -49.85 -21.47
C ASP A 820 -19.26 -50.10 -22.51
N ASN A 821 -20.43 -50.59 -22.08
CA ASN A 821 -21.56 -50.81 -22.99
C ASN A 821 -22.13 -49.49 -23.52
N TYR A 822 -22.21 -48.45 -22.69
CA TYR A 822 -22.61 -47.11 -23.12
C TYR A 822 -21.60 -46.51 -24.11
N ASN A 823 -20.31 -46.53 -23.80
CA ASN A 823 -19.25 -46.03 -24.67
C ASN A 823 -19.19 -46.75 -26.02
N LYS A 824 -19.42 -48.07 -26.04
CA LYS A 824 -19.51 -48.84 -27.28
C LYS A 824 -20.66 -48.33 -28.16
N ARG A 825 -21.82 -48.04 -27.57
CA ARG A 825 -23.03 -47.56 -28.27
C ARG A 825 -22.92 -46.09 -28.73
N GLN A 826 -21.95 -45.33 -28.23
CA GLN A 826 -21.63 -43.99 -28.77
C GLN A 826 -20.90 -44.05 -30.13
N GLN A 827 -20.36 -45.22 -30.52
CA GLN A 827 -19.75 -45.39 -31.84
C GLN A 827 -20.84 -45.55 -32.92
N PRO A 828 -20.74 -44.89 -34.09
CA PRO A 828 -21.76 -44.93 -35.14
C PRO A 828 -22.16 -46.36 -35.56
N ARG A 829 -21.22 -47.30 -35.49
CA ARG A 829 -21.41 -48.70 -35.88
C ARG A 829 -22.30 -49.51 -34.91
N PHE A 830 -22.34 -49.14 -33.63
CA PHE A 830 -23.03 -49.91 -32.58
C PHE A 830 -24.18 -49.11 -31.93
N ARG A 831 -24.54 -47.95 -32.49
CA ARG A 831 -25.59 -47.06 -31.95
C ARG A 831 -26.98 -47.70 -31.92
N LEU A 832 -27.23 -48.65 -32.82
CA LEU A 832 -28.49 -49.41 -32.90
C LEU A 832 -28.48 -50.73 -32.10
N ASP A 833 -27.35 -51.10 -31.45
CA ASP A 833 -27.30 -52.31 -30.62
C ASP A 833 -28.24 -52.13 -29.40
N PRO A 834 -28.95 -53.21 -28.96
CA PRO A 834 -29.77 -53.15 -27.76
C PRO A 834 -28.91 -52.88 -26.52
N PRO A 835 -29.44 -52.17 -25.49
CA PRO A 835 -28.72 -51.97 -24.24
C PRO A 835 -28.36 -53.29 -23.59
N GLY A 836 -27.14 -53.39 -23.06
CA GLY A 836 -26.69 -54.57 -22.34
C GLY A 836 -27.57 -54.85 -21.11
N GLN A 837 -27.66 -56.12 -20.71
CA GLN A 837 -28.51 -56.58 -19.60
C GLN A 837 -28.32 -55.74 -18.32
N ALA A 838 -27.07 -55.37 -17.98
CA ALA A 838 -26.76 -54.57 -16.80
C ALA A 838 -27.37 -53.16 -16.83
N ILE A 839 -27.46 -52.54 -18.01
CA ILE A 839 -28.09 -51.23 -18.18
C ILE A 839 -29.61 -51.37 -18.07
N SER A 840 -30.19 -52.33 -18.79
CA SER A 840 -31.64 -52.57 -18.79
C SER A 840 -32.17 -52.86 -17.39
N THR A 841 -31.46 -53.68 -16.59
CA THR A 841 -31.84 -53.95 -15.20
C THR A 841 -31.74 -52.70 -14.32
N ALA A 842 -30.69 -51.89 -14.46
CA ALA A 842 -30.55 -50.67 -13.68
C ALA A 842 -31.63 -49.63 -14.02
N THR A 843 -31.93 -49.44 -15.31
CA THR A 843 -32.98 -48.52 -15.78
C THR A 843 -34.37 -48.97 -15.34
N GLN A 844 -34.68 -50.26 -15.41
CA GLN A 844 -35.96 -50.80 -14.94
C GLN A 844 -36.15 -50.63 -13.43
N GLU A 845 -35.10 -50.85 -12.63
CA GLU A 845 -35.17 -50.62 -11.18
C GLU A 845 -35.31 -49.14 -10.83
N LEU A 846 -34.63 -48.24 -11.55
CA LEU A 846 -34.82 -46.79 -11.35
C LEU A 846 -36.24 -46.34 -11.72
N LEU A 847 -36.79 -46.84 -12.83
CA LEU A 847 -38.17 -46.56 -13.24
C LEU A 847 -39.17 -47.07 -12.19
N ARG A 848 -39.00 -48.30 -11.72
CA ARG A 848 -39.84 -48.89 -10.66
C ARG A 848 -39.80 -48.05 -9.38
N LEU A 849 -38.63 -47.52 -9.01
CA LEU A 849 -38.48 -46.65 -7.85
C LEU A 849 -39.17 -45.28 -8.03
N ALA A 850 -39.14 -44.72 -9.24
CA ALA A 850 -39.84 -43.48 -9.57
C ALA A 850 -41.36 -43.67 -9.55
N GLU A 851 -41.88 -44.71 -10.18
CA GLU A 851 -43.32 -45.03 -10.23
C GLU A 851 -43.90 -45.38 -8.84
N ALA A 852 -43.13 -46.07 -8.00
CA ALA A 852 -43.56 -46.41 -6.64
C ALA A 852 -43.60 -45.20 -5.69
N ASN A 853 -42.88 -44.11 -6.01
CA ASN A 853 -42.75 -42.94 -5.15
C ASN A 853 -42.88 -41.62 -5.95
N PRO A 854 -44.04 -41.34 -6.56
CA PRO A 854 -44.21 -40.17 -7.41
C PRO A 854 -44.01 -38.84 -6.67
N GLY A 855 -44.21 -38.81 -5.35
CA GLY A 855 -43.99 -37.62 -4.50
C GLY A 855 -42.55 -37.37 -4.05
N GLY A 856 -41.59 -38.23 -4.43
CA GLY A 856 -40.18 -38.13 -4.04
C GLY A 856 -39.67 -39.31 -3.21
N LEU A 857 -38.35 -39.52 -3.19
CA LEU A 857 -37.67 -40.53 -2.36
C LEU A 857 -37.17 -39.94 -1.04
N ALA A 858 -37.11 -40.76 0.00
CA ALA A 858 -36.49 -40.39 1.27
C ALA A 858 -34.99 -40.07 1.08
N SER A 859 -34.61 -38.83 1.37
CA SER A 859 -33.23 -38.34 1.36
C SER A 859 -32.51 -38.63 2.68
N LEU A 860 -31.19 -38.78 2.64
CA LEU A 860 -30.36 -38.89 3.85
C LEU A 860 -30.40 -37.58 4.64
N ASP A 861 -30.59 -37.68 5.94
CA ASP A 861 -30.56 -36.56 6.88
C ASP A 861 -29.09 -36.15 7.17
N PRO A 862 -28.70 -34.87 6.94
CA PRO A 862 -27.34 -34.41 7.22
C PRO A 862 -26.89 -34.58 8.67
N VAL A 863 -27.81 -34.48 9.63
CA VAL A 863 -27.52 -34.54 11.06
C VAL A 863 -27.59 -35.98 11.56
N ASN A 864 -28.68 -36.68 11.26
CA ASN A 864 -28.93 -38.02 11.80
C ASN A 864 -28.18 -39.12 11.04
N ASP A 865 -28.19 -39.08 9.70
CA ASP A 865 -27.60 -40.15 8.87
C ASP A 865 -26.13 -39.88 8.53
N LEU A 866 -25.77 -38.62 8.21
CA LEU A 866 -24.40 -38.24 7.88
C LEU A 866 -23.57 -37.81 9.10
N GLN A 867 -24.20 -37.71 10.27
CA GLN A 867 -23.57 -37.35 11.56
C GLN A 867 -22.85 -36.01 11.55
N LEU A 868 -23.35 -35.03 10.79
CA LEU A 868 -22.82 -33.66 10.79
C LEU A 868 -23.37 -32.90 12.01
N LYS A 869 -22.51 -32.70 13.02
CA LYS A 869 -22.90 -32.10 14.31
C LYS A 869 -22.49 -30.64 14.49
N SER A 870 -22.03 -29.97 13.43
CA SER A 870 -21.76 -28.53 13.52
C SER A 870 -23.06 -27.76 13.78
N ILE A 871 -22.97 -26.71 14.60
CA ILE A 871 -24.12 -25.90 15.02
C ILE A 871 -24.86 -25.36 13.78
N ASP A 872 -24.11 -24.87 12.80
CA ASP A 872 -24.65 -24.29 11.57
C ASP A 872 -25.43 -25.30 10.73
N VAL A 873 -24.94 -26.54 10.61
CA VAL A 873 -25.61 -27.60 9.84
C VAL A 873 -26.89 -28.07 10.53
N VAL A 874 -26.87 -28.17 11.86
CA VAL A 874 -28.07 -28.54 12.62
C VAL A 874 -29.15 -27.46 12.50
N GLN A 875 -28.77 -26.18 12.66
CA GLN A 875 -29.69 -25.05 12.50
C GLN A 875 -30.23 -24.97 11.07
N ALA A 876 -29.38 -25.11 10.06
CA ALA A 876 -29.78 -25.10 8.65
C ALA A 876 -30.71 -26.28 8.31
N SER A 877 -30.44 -27.49 8.81
CA SER A 877 -31.29 -28.67 8.59
C SER A 877 -32.68 -28.48 9.22
N MET A 878 -32.75 -27.98 10.45
CA MET A 878 -34.01 -27.64 11.11
C MET A 878 -34.78 -26.56 10.35
N ARG A 879 -34.09 -25.49 9.92
CA ARG A 879 -34.70 -24.38 9.17
C ARG A 879 -35.25 -24.85 7.82
N LEU A 880 -34.52 -25.69 7.10
CA LEU A 880 -34.94 -26.24 5.82
C LEU A 880 -36.21 -27.10 5.94
N ARG A 881 -36.37 -27.85 7.05
CA ARG A 881 -37.60 -28.60 7.34
C ARG A 881 -38.79 -27.67 7.57
N VAL A 882 -38.61 -26.62 8.38
CA VAL A 882 -39.66 -25.62 8.64
C VAL A 882 -40.09 -24.95 7.33
N LEU A 883 -39.14 -24.50 6.51
CA LEU A 883 -39.42 -23.86 5.23
C LEU A 883 -40.19 -24.78 4.26
N ARG A 884 -39.83 -26.07 4.20
CA ARG A 884 -40.55 -27.07 3.37
C ARG A 884 -41.99 -27.28 3.82
N ASP A 885 -42.26 -27.25 5.12
CA ASP A 885 -43.61 -27.41 5.63
C ASP A 885 -44.46 -26.15 5.39
N SER A 886 -43.87 -24.96 5.57
CA SER A 886 -44.53 -23.67 5.27
C SER A 886 -44.91 -23.52 3.79
N LEU A 887 -44.19 -24.16 2.85
CA LEU A 887 -44.54 -24.10 1.42
C LEU A 887 -45.93 -24.65 1.09
N LYS A 888 -46.49 -25.53 1.93
CA LYS A 888 -47.82 -26.13 1.75
C LYS A 888 -48.96 -25.18 2.14
N GLU A 889 -48.66 -24.11 2.85
CA GLU A 889 -49.63 -23.16 3.41
C GLU A 889 -49.97 -22.01 2.43
N PHE A 890 -49.20 -21.85 1.35
CA PHE A 890 -49.37 -20.78 0.38
C PHE A 890 -50.50 -21.04 -0.62
N THR A 891 -51.31 -20.01 -0.83
CA THR A 891 -52.49 -20.00 -1.71
C THR A 891 -52.20 -19.52 -3.12
N CYS A 892 -51.12 -18.74 -3.33
CA CYS A 892 -50.73 -18.22 -4.64
C CYS A 892 -50.49 -19.31 -5.70
N ILE A 893 -50.04 -20.49 -5.30
CA ILE A 893 -49.70 -21.62 -6.19
C ILE A 893 -50.93 -22.09 -6.99
N HIS A 894 -52.14 -21.86 -6.45
CA HIS A 894 -53.39 -22.31 -7.07
C HIS A 894 -54.00 -21.30 -8.06
N SER A 895 -53.39 -20.10 -8.21
CA SER A 895 -53.87 -19.08 -9.15
C SER A 895 -53.41 -19.38 -10.59
N PRO A 896 -54.28 -19.24 -11.61
CA PRO A 896 -53.91 -19.44 -13.02
C PRO A 896 -52.93 -18.36 -13.53
N ARG A 897 -52.87 -17.19 -12.88
CA ARG A 897 -51.93 -16.10 -13.21
C ARG A 897 -50.61 -16.20 -12.45
N PHE A 898 -50.41 -17.24 -11.66
CA PHE A 898 -49.21 -17.42 -10.84
C PHE A 898 -47.90 -17.37 -11.65
N PRO A 899 -47.74 -18.06 -12.80
CA PRO A 899 -46.45 -18.08 -13.51
C PRO A 899 -46.03 -16.70 -14.04
N GLU A 900 -46.97 -15.94 -14.60
CA GLU A 900 -46.73 -14.59 -15.13
C GLU A 900 -46.38 -13.60 -14.02
N GLN A 901 -47.18 -13.59 -12.95
CA GLN A 901 -46.97 -12.68 -11.81
C GLN A 901 -45.71 -13.06 -11.02
N PHE A 902 -45.43 -14.35 -10.87
CA PHE A 902 -44.21 -14.83 -10.21
C PHE A 902 -42.95 -14.44 -11.01
N ALA A 903 -42.98 -14.46 -12.34
CA ALA A 903 -41.86 -14.00 -13.16
C ALA A 903 -41.56 -12.50 -12.94
N GLN A 904 -42.61 -11.67 -12.84
CA GLN A 904 -42.47 -10.24 -12.53
C GLN A 904 -41.94 -10.00 -11.12
N VAL A 905 -42.43 -10.74 -10.12
CA VAL A 905 -41.90 -10.69 -8.75
C VAL A 905 -40.43 -11.08 -8.73
N LYS A 906 -40.06 -12.18 -9.40
CA LYS A 906 -38.66 -12.63 -9.46
C LYS A 906 -37.74 -11.58 -10.09
N GLU A 907 -38.15 -10.96 -11.19
CA GLU A 907 -37.37 -9.90 -11.83
C GLU A 907 -37.19 -8.71 -10.88
N ARG A 908 -38.29 -8.24 -10.28
CA ARG A 908 -38.26 -7.12 -9.32
C ARG A 908 -37.39 -7.42 -8.10
N MET A 909 -37.52 -8.61 -7.52
CA MET A 909 -36.78 -9.01 -6.32
C MET A 909 -35.31 -9.27 -6.61
N SER A 910 -34.97 -9.88 -7.75
CA SER A 910 -33.57 -10.05 -8.17
C SER A 910 -32.87 -8.70 -8.40
N MET A 911 -33.56 -7.73 -9.01
CA MET A 911 -33.04 -6.36 -9.12
C MET A 911 -32.90 -5.69 -7.76
N GLN A 912 -33.84 -5.89 -6.84
CA GLN A 912 -33.77 -5.35 -5.47
C GLN A 912 -32.64 -5.98 -4.65
N GLU A 913 -32.41 -7.28 -4.77
CA GLU A 913 -31.31 -8.00 -4.13
C GLU A 913 -29.96 -7.52 -4.66
N GLU A 914 -29.81 -7.37 -5.98
CA GLU A 914 -28.59 -6.84 -6.57
C GLU A 914 -28.38 -5.36 -6.19
N LEU A 915 -29.47 -4.58 -6.10
CA LEU A 915 -29.41 -3.21 -5.60
C LEU A 915 -28.94 -3.16 -4.12
N ASN A 916 -29.49 -4.01 -3.26
CA ASN A 916 -29.10 -4.11 -1.85
C ASN A 916 -27.65 -4.58 -1.71
N ARG A 917 -27.23 -5.54 -2.53
CA ARG A 917 -25.85 -6.03 -2.58
C ARG A 917 -24.89 -4.93 -3.00
N LEU A 918 -25.18 -4.20 -4.08
CA LEU A 918 -24.35 -3.09 -4.54
C LEU A 918 -24.32 -1.96 -3.51
N GLN A 919 -25.46 -1.65 -2.88
CA GLN A 919 -25.50 -0.68 -1.77
C GLN A 919 -24.64 -1.12 -0.58
N PHE A 920 -24.65 -2.41 -0.23
CA PHE A 920 -23.77 -2.97 0.79
C PHE A 920 -22.28 -2.83 0.40
N LEU A 921 -21.92 -3.19 -0.84
CA LEU A 921 -20.55 -3.07 -1.33
C LEU A 921 -20.03 -1.62 -1.32
N VAL A 922 -20.91 -0.64 -1.55
CA VAL A 922 -20.57 0.80 -1.44
C VAL A 922 -20.58 1.30 0.01
N SER A 923 -21.33 0.64 0.91
CA SER A 923 -21.42 1.04 2.30
C SER A 923 -20.13 0.78 3.10
N ASP A 924 -20.00 1.45 4.25
CA ASP A 924 -18.87 1.22 5.16
C ASP A 924 -18.82 -0.21 5.70
N GLN A 925 -19.95 -0.93 5.75
CA GLN A 925 -20.01 -2.28 6.31
C GLN A 925 -19.23 -3.32 5.52
N SER A 926 -18.93 -3.03 4.25
CA SER A 926 -18.13 -3.93 3.41
C SER A 926 -16.62 -3.72 3.59
N LEU A 927 -16.17 -2.67 4.29
CA LEU A 927 -14.74 -2.38 4.49
C LEU A 927 -14.03 -3.55 5.17
N LEU A 928 -12.90 -3.99 4.62
CA LEU A 928 -12.23 -5.22 5.04
C LEU A 928 -11.74 -5.15 6.50
N LEU A 929 -11.29 -3.97 6.93
CA LEU A 929 -10.75 -3.73 8.28
C LEU A 929 -11.81 -3.29 9.31
N LEU A 930 -13.09 -3.17 8.91
CA LEU A 930 -14.14 -2.72 9.83
C LEU A 930 -14.39 -3.70 10.99
N PRO A 931 -14.38 -5.04 10.80
CA PRO A 931 -14.51 -5.97 11.92
C PRO A 931 -13.37 -5.79 12.95
N GLU A 932 -12.13 -5.69 12.48
CA GLU A 932 -10.95 -5.45 13.34
C GLU A 932 -11.05 -4.10 14.07
N TYR A 933 -11.56 -3.06 13.41
CA TYR A 933 -11.82 -1.77 14.04
C TYR A 933 -12.76 -1.90 15.24
N HIS A 934 -13.88 -2.62 15.10
CA HIS A 934 -14.82 -2.83 16.21
C HIS A 934 -14.20 -3.62 17.36
N GLN A 935 -13.40 -4.65 17.06
CA GLN A 935 -12.67 -5.41 18.09
C GLN A 935 -11.70 -4.53 18.87
N ARG A 936 -10.94 -3.66 18.18
CA ARG A 936 -10.03 -2.71 18.82
C ARG A 936 -10.77 -1.65 19.65
N ILE A 937 -11.92 -1.18 19.18
CA ILE A 937 -12.80 -0.27 19.94
C ILE A 937 -13.30 -0.95 21.23
N GLN A 938 -13.67 -2.23 21.18
CA GLN A 938 -14.06 -2.98 22.39
C GLN A 938 -12.92 -3.03 23.41
N VAL A 939 -11.67 -3.28 22.97
CA VAL A 939 -10.50 -3.25 23.88
C VAL A 939 -10.34 -1.86 24.51
N LEU A 940 -10.41 -0.79 23.72
CA LEU A 940 -10.29 0.59 24.22
C LEU A 940 -11.43 0.96 25.20
N GLN A 941 -12.65 0.45 24.99
CA GLN A 941 -13.78 0.63 25.91
C GLN A 941 -13.57 -0.13 27.23
N HIS A 942 -13.15 -1.40 27.18
CA HIS A 942 -12.89 -2.20 28.39
C HIS A 942 -11.78 -1.58 29.24
N LEU A 943 -10.73 -1.03 28.61
CA LEU A 943 -9.64 -0.35 29.31
C LEU A 943 -9.95 1.12 29.69
N GLN A 944 -11.13 1.63 29.35
CA GLN A 944 -11.60 2.99 29.63
C GLN A 944 -10.77 4.11 28.95
N TYR A 945 -10.25 3.85 27.75
CA TYR A 945 -9.57 4.85 26.92
C TYR A 945 -10.58 5.72 26.18
N ILE A 946 -11.74 5.13 25.88
CA ILE A 946 -12.90 5.77 25.29
C ILE A 946 -14.14 5.38 26.10
N ASP A 947 -15.16 6.24 26.09
CA ASP A 947 -16.45 5.91 26.69
C ASP A 947 -17.34 5.09 25.74
N SER A 948 -18.55 4.75 26.21
CA SER A 948 -19.57 4.08 25.42
C SER A 948 -20.06 4.90 24.22
N GLY A 949 -19.88 6.23 24.24
CA GLY A 949 -20.22 7.15 23.15
C GLY A 949 -19.10 7.33 22.13
N GLY A 950 -17.91 6.75 22.36
CA GLY A 950 -16.73 6.88 21.50
C GLY A 950 -15.88 8.13 21.76
N ALA A 951 -16.16 8.90 22.82
CA ALA A 951 -15.37 10.06 23.17
C ALA A 951 -14.09 9.65 23.94
N VAL A 952 -12.98 10.30 23.60
CA VAL A 952 -11.65 9.99 24.14
C VAL A 952 -11.50 10.49 25.58
N GLN A 953 -11.28 9.55 26.51
CA GLN A 953 -11.08 9.79 27.94
C GLN A 953 -9.63 10.21 28.24
N LEU A 954 -9.32 10.52 29.51
CA LEU A 954 -7.97 10.94 29.93
C LEU A 954 -6.89 9.91 29.57
N LYS A 955 -7.15 8.61 29.81
CA LYS A 955 -6.26 7.52 29.40
C LYS A 955 -5.99 7.55 27.89
N GLY A 956 -7.03 7.73 27.08
CA GLY A 956 -6.90 7.86 25.63
C GLY A 956 -6.09 9.08 25.20
N ARG A 957 -6.27 10.23 25.86
CA ARG A 957 -5.48 11.45 25.57
C ARG A 957 -3.99 11.27 25.87
N VAL A 958 -3.67 10.55 26.95
CA VAL A 958 -2.30 10.19 27.32
C VAL A 958 -1.71 9.25 26.26
N ALA A 959 -2.44 8.22 25.87
CA ALA A 959 -2.02 7.27 24.86
C ALA A 959 -1.78 7.93 23.48
N CYS A 960 -2.50 9.00 23.13
CA CYS A 960 -2.24 9.77 21.90
C CYS A 960 -0.84 10.41 21.85
N GLN A 961 -0.17 10.62 22.98
CA GLN A 961 1.19 11.16 23.03
C GLN A 961 2.28 10.09 22.91
N ILE A 962 1.90 8.82 23.02
CA ILE A 962 2.83 7.70 23.02
C ILE A 962 2.85 7.11 21.62
N SER A 963 4.04 6.95 21.05
CA SER A 963 4.20 6.48 19.67
C SER A 963 4.29 4.96 19.55
N SER A 964 4.77 4.28 20.59
CA SER A 964 5.07 2.85 20.60
C SER A 964 4.57 2.19 21.89
N HIS A 965 3.94 1.01 21.77
CA HIS A 965 3.39 0.24 22.90
C HIS A 965 2.50 1.10 23.83
N GLU A 966 1.59 1.87 23.21
CA GLU A 966 0.77 2.90 23.83
C GLU A 966 -0.13 2.39 24.95
N LEU A 967 -0.69 1.18 24.81
CA LEU A 967 -1.54 0.58 25.85
C LEU A 967 -0.73 0.20 27.08
N LEU A 968 0.36 -0.52 26.90
CA LEU A 968 1.21 -0.97 28.01
C LEU A 968 1.76 0.24 28.77
N LEU A 969 2.36 1.21 28.05
CA LEU A 969 2.99 2.36 28.69
C LEU A 969 1.98 3.25 29.43
N THR A 970 0.77 3.39 28.89
CA THR A 970 -0.31 4.12 29.57
C THR A 970 -0.78 3.37 30.82
N GLU A 971 -0.99 2.05 30.77
CA GLU A 971 -1.34 1.29 31.98
C GLU A 971 -0.24 1.33 33.05
N LEU A 972 1.04 1.25 32.67
CA LEU A 972 2.17 1.40 33.61
C LEU A 972 2.16 2.75 34.33
N LEU A 973 1.74 3.82 33.64
CA LEU A 973 1.62 5.16 34.20
C LEU A 973 0.44 5.27 35.18
N PHE A 974 -0.74 4.76 34.81
CA PHE A 974 -1.95 4.84 35.64
C PHE A 974 -1.93 3.87 36.83
N GLU A 975 -1.23 2.74 36.74
CA GLU A 975 -1.00 1.83 37.87
C GLU A 975 0.14 2.29 38.80
N ASN A 976 0.73 3.45 38.52
CA ASN A 976 1.73 4.09 39.34
C ASN A 976 3.03 3.27 39.53
N ILE A 977 3.34 2.36 38.60
CA ILE A 977 4.49 1.44 38.67
C ILE A 977 5.83 2.19 38.60
N LEU A 978 5.88 3.32 37.89
CA LEU A 978 7.09 4.13 37.71
C LEU A 978 7.36 5.10 38.88
N SER A 979 6.38 5.36 39.73
CA SER A 979 6.50 6.32 40.84
C SER A 979 7.34 5.85 42.04
N PRO A 980 7.36 4.57 42.46
CA PRO A 980 8.28 4.11 43.50
C PRO A 980 9.74 4.01 43.03
N LEU A 981 9.98 3.85 41.73
CA LEU A 981 11.31 3.61 41.16
C LEU A 981 12.18 4.86 41.15
N ALA A 982 13.50 4.69 41.30
CA ALA A 982 14.45 5.78 41.03
C ALA A 982 14.46 6.17 39.54
N PRO A 983 14.94 7.38 39.16
CA PRO A 983 15.03 7.78 37.76
C PRO A 983 15.83 6.79 36.89
N GLU A 984 16.91 6.24 37.44
CA GLU A 984 17.79 5.27 36.77
C GLU A 984 17.12 3.92 36.58
N GLU A 985 16.36 3.48 37.59
CA GLU A 985 15.57 2.25 37.54
C GLU A 985 14.41 2.37 36.55
N SER A 986 13.77 3.54 36.51
CA SER A 986 12.69 3.82 35.55
C SER A 986 13.20 3.76 34.10
N ALA A 987 14.36 4.36 33.83
CA ALA A 987 14.99 4.28 32.51
C ALA A 987 15.37 2.83 32.15
N ALA A 988 15.92 2.08 33.10
CA ALA A 988 16.27 0.69 32.90
C ALA A 988 15.04 -0.19 32.59
N LEU A 989 13.94 -0.02 33.34
CA LEU A 989 12.71 -0.78 33.13
C LEU A 989 12.10 -0.49 31.76
N LEU A 990 12.01 0.78 31.36
CA LEU A 990 11.44 1.19 30.07
C LEU A 990 12.30 0.79 28.86
N SER A 991 13.55 0.34 29.08
CA SER A 991 14.40 -0.17 28.00
C SER A 991 13.82 -1.39 27.28
N CYS A 992 12.91 -2.13 27.94
CA CYS A 992 12.25 -3.31 27.35
C CYS A 992 11.31 -2.97 26.19
N LEU A 993 10.84 -1.72 26.10
CA LEU A 993 9.94 -1.25 25.03
C LEU A 993 10.69 -0.92 23.74
N VAL A 994 12.00 -0.68 23.81
CA VAL A 994 12.81 -0.22 22.68
C VAL A 994 13.81 -1.26 22.17
N PHE A 995 14.11 -2.27 22.99
CA PHE A 995 15.05 -3.34 22.66
C PHE A 995 14.33 -4.55 22.06
N THR A 996 14.69 -4.92 20.83
CA THR A 996 14.00 -5.97 20.06
C THR A 996 14.86 -7.22 19.82
N GLN A 997 16.16 -7.19 20.14
CA GLN A 997 17.06 -8.33 19.91
C GLN A 997 17.06 -9.28 21.11
N ASN A 998 17.41 -10.54 20.88
CA ASN A 998 17.68 -11.48 21.96
C ASN A 998 19.14 -11.29 22.40
N ALA A 999 19.36 -10.96 23.67
CA ALA A 999 20.69 -10.98 24.29
C ALA A 999 21.00 -12.40 24.76
N GLN A 1000 22.25 -12.84 24.62
CA GLN A 1000 22.67 -14.16 25.11
C GLN A 1000 23.12 -14.11 26.58
N VAL A 1001 23.56 -12.93 27.04
CA VAL A 1001 23.98 -12.72 28.43
C VAL A 1001 22.76 -12.30 29.26
N GLU A 1002 22.48 -13.05 30.32
CA GLU A 1002 21.44 -12.68 31.28
C GLU A 1002 21.91 -11.50 32.15
N PRO A 1003 21.11 -10.43 32.26
CA PRO A 1003 21.47 -9.24 33.03
C PRO A 1003 21.40 -9.49 34.55
N HIS A 1004 22.31 -8.88 35.30
CA HIS A 1004 22.23 -8.82 36.76
C HIS A 1004 21.34 -7.66 37.19
N ILE A 1005 20.20 -7.98 37.80
CA ILE A 1005 19.14 -7.01 38.10
C ILE A 1005 18.95 -6.88 39.62
N THR A 1006 18.69 -5.66 40.11
CA THR A 1006 18.34 -5.43 41.53
C THR A 1006 16.95 -6.00 41.85
N HIS A 1007 16.69 -6.29 43.13
CA HIS A 1007 15.38 -6.80 43.56
C HIS A 1007 14.22 -5.87 43.16
N THR A 1008 14.41 -4.54 43.31
CA THR A 1008 13.44 -3.51 42.92
C THR A 1008 13.10 -3.54 41.42
N LEU A 1009 14.11 -3.69 40.57
CA LEU A 1009 13.92 -3.80 39.13
C LEU A 1009 13.27 -5.14 38.75
N GLN A 1010 13.60 -6.23 39.44
CA GLN A 1010 12.97 -7.53 39.21
C GLN A 1010 11.47 -7.50 39.54
N GLU A 1011 11.08 -6.83 40.62
CA GLU A 1011 9.67 -6.58 40.94
C GLU A 1011 8.99 -5.76 39.85
N GLY A 1012 9.63 -4.69 39.37
CA GLY A 1012 9.13 -3.89 38.25
C GLY A 1012 8.95 -4.68 36.96
N ILE A 1013 9.88 -5.58 36.64
CA ILE A 1013 9.79 -6.47 35.47
C ILE A 1013 8.58 -7.40 35.59
N ASN A 1014 8.39 -8.01 36.75
CA ASN A 1014 7.24 -8.90 37.00
C ASN A 1014 5.91 -8.14 36.86
N GLN A 1015 5.85 -6.89 37.32
CA GLN A 1015 4.68 -6.02 37.16
C GLN A 1015 4.41 -5.69 35.69
N VAL A 1016 5.45 -5.32 34.91
CA VAL A 1016 5.32 -5.06 33.46
C VAL A 1016 4.78 -6.31 32.74
N LEU A 1017 5.33 -7.49 33.04
CA LEU A 1017 4.88 -8.75 32.45
C LEU A 1017 3.43 -9.07 32.82
N ALA A 1018 3.01 -8.82 34.07
CA ALA A 1018 1.64 -9.04 34.50
C ALA A 1018 0.64 -8.10 33.80
N VAL A 1019 0.99 -6.82 33.60
CA VAL A 1019 0.18 -5.86 32.83
C VAL A 1019 0.11 -6.29 31.37
N ALA A 1020 1.24 -6.66 30.76
CA ALA A 1020 1.28 -7.12 29.38
C ALA A 1020 0.44 -8.38 29.15
N GLN A 1021 0.49 -9.35 30.08
CA GLN A 1021 -0.33 -10.56 30.02
C GLN A 1021 -1.83 -10.23 30.06
N ARG A 1022 -2.26 -9.38 30.99
CA ARG A 1022 -3.66 -8.94 31.11
C ARG A 1022 -4.16 -8.22 29.85
N ILE A 1023 -3.35 -7.35 29.26
CA ILE A 1023 -3.69 -6.71 27.98
C ILE A 1023 -3.79 -7.75 26.86
N GLY A 1024 -2.84 -8.68 26.78
CA GLY A 1024 -2.83 -9.76 25.78
C GLY A 1024 -4.04 -10.69 25.88
N GLU A 1025 -4.46 -11.04 27.09
CA GLU A 1025 -5.67 -11.82 27.36
C GLU A 1025 -6.92 -11.06 26.93
N LEU A 1026 -7.05 -9.77 27.30
CA LEU A 1026 -8.17 -8.93 26.90
C LEU A 1026 -8.27 -8.78 25.38
N GLN A 1027 -7.13 -8.59 24.68
CA GLN A 1027 -7.11 -8.51 23.22
C GLN A 1027 -7.65 -9.79 22.58
N ARG A 1028 -7.24 -10.95 23.09
CA ARG A 1028 -7.73 -12.26 22.64
C ARG A 1028 -9.22 -12.41 22.91
N ASP A 1029 -9.69 -12.01 24.08
CA ASP A 1029 -11.10 -12.11 24.47
C ASP A 1029 -12.01 -11.21 23.61
N CYS A 1030 -11.47 -10.10 23.09
CA CYS A 1030 -12.14 -9.22 22.11
C CYS A 1030 -12.01 -9.71 20.65
N GLY A 1031 -11.35 -10.84 20.39
CA GLY A 1031 -11.26 -11.46 19.07
C GLY A 1031 -10.08 -11.04 18.20
N ILE A 1032 -9.04 -10.39 18.76
CA ILE A 1032 -7.81 -10.05 18.03
C ILE A 1032 -6.95 -11.31 17.83
N PRO A 1033 -6.44 -11.60 16.62
CA PRO A 1033 -5.74 -12.85 16.28
C PRO A 1033 -4.27 -12.88 16.75
N GLN A 1034 -4.00 -12.47 17.98
CA GLN A 1034 -2.67 -12.52 18.62
C GLN A 1034 -2.79 -13.21 19.97
N THR A 1035 -1.88 -14.14 20.27
CA THR A 1035 -1.88 -14.81 21.59
C THR A 1035 -1.26 -13.90 22.67
N ALA A 1036 -1.65 -14.10 23.93
CA ALA A 1036 -1.08 -13.35 25.05
C ALA A 1036 0.43 -13.59 25.19
N GLU A 1037 0.90 -14.81 24.93
CA GLU A 1037 2.32 -15.16 24.97
C GLU A 1037 3.12 -14.44 23.88
N GLU A 1038 2.59 -14.34 22.66
CA GLU A 1038 3.20 -13.58 21.57
C GLU A 1038 3.28 -12.08 21.90
N PHE A 1039 2.26 -11.53 22.55
CA PHE A 1039 2.25 -10.12 22.97
C PHE A 1039 3.30 -9.87 24.06
N VAL A 1040 3.35 -10.70 25.10
CA VAL A 1040 4.35 -10.60 26.17
C VAL A 1040 5.77 -10.82 25.64
N GLY A 1041 5.94 -11.74 24.69
CA GLY A 1041 7.22 -12.07 24.08
C GLY A 1041 7.89 -10.92 23.31
N GLN A 1042 7.18 -9.83 23.04
CA GLN A 1042 7.71 -8.62 22.40
C GLN A 1042 8.68 -7.84 23.31
N PHE A 1043 8.48 -7.90 24.63
CA PHE A 1043 9.24 -7.11 25.59
C PHE A 1043 10.52 -7.85 26.02
N LYS A 1044 11.69 -7.27 25.72
CA LYS A 1044 12.99 -7.91 25.99
C LYS A 1044 13.80 -7.13 27.03
N PHE A 1045 14.21 -7.81 28.10
CA PHE A 1045 14.91 -7.18 29.24
C PHE A 1045 16.44 -7.24 29.16
N GLY A 1046 17.03 -7.70 28.05
CA GLY A 1046 18.47 -7.94 27.92
C GLY A 1046 19.37 -6.71 28.08
N LEU A 1047 18.85 -5.48 27.89
CA LEU A 1047 19.60 -4.23 28.08
C LEU A 1047 19.34 -3.52 29.42
N THR A 1048 18.53 -4.11 30.30
CA THR A 1048 18.12 -3.46 31.57
C THR A 1048 19.32 -3.08 32.44
N GLU A 1049 20.25 -4.01 32.66
CA GLU A 1049 21.47 -3.78 33.44
C GLU A 1049 22.37 -2.71 32.79
N VAL A 1050 22.53 -2.77 31.47
CA VAL A 1050 23.35 -1.84 30.69
C VAL A 1050 22.84 -0.40 30.84
N VAL A 1051 21.52 -0.21 30.72
CA VAL A 1051 20.88 1.10 30.85
C VAL A 1051 20.92 1.60 32.28
N TYR A 1052 20.70 0.73 33.27
CA TYR A 1052 20.81 1.08 34.69
C TYR A 1052 22.19 1.61 35.06
N CYS A 1053 23.24 0.86 34.69
CA CYS A 1053 24.63 1.28 34.90
C CYS A 1053 24.96 2.57 34.12
N TRP A 1054 24.42 2.72 32.91
CA TRP A 1054 24.59 3.93 32.12
C TRP A 1054 23.96 5.16 32.78
N ALA A 1055 22.73 5.06 33.28
CA ALA A 1055 22.07 6.16 33.97
C ALA A 1055 22.82 6.59 35.24
N ARG A 1056 23.50 5.66 35.93
CA ARG A 1056 24.32 5.96 37.13
C ARG A 1056 25.70 6.56 36.85
N GLY A 1057 26.08 6.78 35.60
CA GLY A 1057 27.40 7.32 35.26
C GLY A 1057 28.50 6.26 35.07
N MET A 1058 28.18 4.97 35.16
CA MET A 1058 29.16 3.89 35.00
C MET A 1058 29.42 3.59 33.51
N ARG A 1059 30.57 2.96 33.21
CA ARG A 1059 30.91 2.50 31.85
C ARG A 1059 30.32 1.12 31.63
N SER A 1060 29.63 0.92 30.51
CA SER A 1060 28.81 -0.26 30.24
C SER A 1060 29.39 -1.24 29.20
N HIS A 1061 30.54 -0.92 28.60
CA HIS A 1061 31.09 -1.63 27.42
C HIS A 1061 31.48 -3.10 27.62
N GLN A 1062 31.44 -3.63 28.85
CA GLN A 1062 31.81 -5.03 29.18
C GLN A 1062 30.63 -5.86 29.70
N LEU A 1063 29.42 -5.27 29.79
CA LEU A 1063 28.28 -5.88 30.48
C LEU A 1063 27.31 -6.63 29.54
N THR A 1064 27.54 -6.62 28.22
CA THR A 1064 26.64 -7.25 27.24
C THR A 1064 27.39 -7.75 26.01
N ASP A 1065 26.83 -8.77 25.36
CA ASP A 1065 27.22 -9.28 24.05
C ASP A 1065 26.67 -8.44 22.88
N VAL A 1066 25.78 -7.49 23.17
CA VAL A 1066 25.16 -6.62 22.17
C VAL A 1066 26.16 -5.59 21.62
N GLN A 1067 26.25 -5.49 20.29
CA GLN A 1067 27.12 -4.52 19.61
C GLN A 1067 26.83 -3.06 20.01
N GLU A 1068 27.87 -2.25 20.16
CA GLU A 1068 27.80 -0.91 20.76
C GLU A 1068 26.85 0.04 20.02
N GLY A 1069 26.79 -0.02 18.69
CA GLY A 1069 25.87 0.79 17.90
C GLY A 1069 24.39 0.44 18.10
N THR A 1070 24.08 -0.81 18.46
CA THR A 1070 22.71 -1.20 18.85
C THR A 1070 22.35 -0.61 20.20
N VAL A 1071 23.27 -0.68 21.18
CA VAL A 1071 23.08 -0.10 22.52
C VAL A 1071 22.83 1.40 22.42
N VAL A 1072 23.66 2.14 21.68
CA VAL A 1072 23.49 3.58 21.47
C VAL A 1072 22.11 3.91 20.89
N ARG A 1073 21.66 3.15 19.87
CA ARG A 1073 20.35 3.37 19.26
C ARG A 1073 19.19 3.08 20.22
N SER A 1074 19.30 2.01 21.02
CA SER A 1074 18.29 1.68 22.02
C SER A 1074 18.20 2.78 23.08
N ILE A 1075 19.33 3.36 23.53
CA ILE A 1075 19.32 4.47 24.49
C ILE A 1075 18.76 5.76 23.86
N GLN A 1076 19.07 6.04 22.58
CA GLN A 1076 18.48 7.18 21.86
C GLN A 1076 16.95 7.06 21.75
N ARG A 1077 16.44 5.87 21.38
CA ARG A 1077 14.99 5.59 21.36
C ARG A 1077 14.37 5.65 22.75
N LEU A 1078 15.09 5.18 23.78
CA LEU A 1078 14.64 5.29 25.16
C LEU A 1078 14.48 6.75 25.59
N ASP A 1079 15.34 7.66 25.15
CA ASP A 1079 15.17 9.10 25.39
C ASP A 1079 13.91 9.67 24.74
N GLU A 1080 13.53 9.18 23.54
CA GLU A 1080 12.24 9.51 22.91
C GLU A 1080 11.08 9.03 23.81
N VAL A 1081 11.09 7.77 24.25
CA VAL A 1081 10.07 7.22 25.16
C VAL A 1081 9.99 8.00 26.48
N LEU A 1082 11.12 8.34 27.10
CA LEU A 1082 11.14 9.12 28.35
C LEU A 1082 10.53 10.52 28.18
N LYS A 1083 10.74 11.17 27.01
CA LYS A 1083 10.08 12.45 26.69
C LYS A 1083 8.57 12.27 26.49
N GLU A 1084 8.14 11.20 25.85
CA GLU A 1084 6.72 10.86 25.68
C GLU A 1084 6.06 10.66 27.04
N VAL A 1085 6.67 9.87 27.94
CA VAL A 1085 6.18 9.66 29.32
C VAL A 1085 6.18 10.97 30.11
N ARG A 1086 7.20 11.83 29.94
CA ARG A 1086 7.22 13.16 30.56
C ARG A 1086 6.03 14.00 30.10
N GLN A 1087 5.72 13.99 28.81
CA GLN A 1087 4.60 14.74 28.26
C GLN A 1087 3.25 14.15 28.70
N ALA A 1088 3.13 12.83 28.75
CA ALA A 1088 2.00 12.10 29.31
C ALA A 1088 1.75 12.47 30.78
N ALA A 1089 2.80 12.46 31.62
CA ALA A 1089 2.70 12.82 33.03
C ALA A 1089 2.22 14.27 33.23
N ARG A 1090 2.63 15.20 32.36
CA ARG A 1090 2.13 16.58 32.35
C ARG A 1090 0.64 16.68 32.04
N ILE A 1091 0.13 15.86 31.12
CA ILE A 1091 -1.30 15.82 30.78
C ILE A 1091 -2.13 15.26 31.95
N VAL A 1092 -1.59 14.26 32.66
CA VAL A 1092 -2.23 13.70 33.86
C VAL A 1092 -2.19 14.68 35.04
N GLY A 1093 -1.23 15.61 35.05
CA GLY A 1093 -1.00 16.54 36.16
C GLY A 1093 0.00 16.02 37.21
N ASP A 1094 0.69 14.91 36.94
CA ASP A 1094 1.74 14.39 37.81
C ASP A 1094 3.09 15.06 37.50
N SER A 1095 3.31 16.19 38.17
CA SER A 1095 4.57 16.95 38.07
C SER A 1095 5.78 16.20 38.62
N VAL A 1096 5.59 15.28 39.59
CA VAL A 1096 6.68 14.51 40.22
C VAL A 1096 7.21 13.48 39.24
N LEU A 1097 6.32 12.71 38.61
CA LEU A 1097 6.69 11.75 37.56
C LEU A 1097 7.31 12.48 36.36
N GLY A 1098 6.74 13.62 35.94
CA GLY A 1098 7.30 14.44 34.87
C GLY A 1098 8.75 14.88 35.15
N SER A 1099 9.02 15.39 36.37
CA SER A 1099 10.38 15.76 36.78
C SER A 1099 11.31 14.55 36.88
N LYS A 1100 10.80 13.40 37.32
CA LYS A 1100 11.57 12.15 37.37
C LYS A 1100 12.00 11.69 35.98
N MET A 1101 11.08 11.69 35.01
CA MET A 1101 11.40 11.31 33.62
C MET A 1101 12.38 12.28 32.97
N GLU A 1102 12.31 13.57 33.31
CA GLU A 1102 13.29 14.55 32.89
C GLU A 1102 14.69 14.29 33.48
N LYS A 1103 14.78 13.96 34.77
CA LYS A 1103 16.04 13.53 35.40
C LYS A 1103 16.60 12.26 34.76
N ALA A 1104 15.75 11.27 34.48
CA ALA A 1104 16.12 10.03 33.81
C ALA A 1104 16.68 10.30 32.40
N SER A 1105 15.99 11.13 31.62
CA SER A 1105 16.43 11.58 30.29
C SER A 1105 17.79 12.29 30.36
N LEU A 1106 17.96 13.23 31.30
CA LEU A 1106 19.24 13.92 31.50
C LEU A 1106 20.38 12.96 31.92
N ALA A 1107 20.08 11.94 32.73
CA ALA A 1107 21.07 10.96 33.19
C ALA A 1107 21.60 10.08 32.05
N ILE A 1108 20.75 9.72 31.07
CA ILE A 1108 21.17 8.93 29.90
C ILE A 1108 21.78 9.80 28.79
N ARG A 1109 21.50 11.10 28.76
CA ARG A 1109 22.00 12.08 27.78
C ARG A 1109 23.44 12.51 28.04
N ARG A 1110 24.38 11.59 27.83
CA ARG A 1110 25.81 11.86 27.98
C ARG A 1110 26.65 11.15 26.93
N ASP A 1111 27.88 11.64 26.80
CA ASP A 1111 29.00 10.93 26.14
C ASP A 1111 28.68 10.49 24.69
N ILE A 1112 29.18 9.33 24.29
CA ILE A 1112 29.06 8.75 22.95
C ILE A 1112 27.60 8.59 22.44
N VAL A 1113 26.62 8.48 23.33
CA VAL A 1113 25.23 8.17 22.93
C VAL A 1113 24.57 9.36 22.22
N PHE A 1114 24.84 10.58 22.65
CA PHE A 1114 24.24 11.81 22.09
C PHE A 1114 25.27 12.73 21.44
N THR A 1115 26.34 12.15 20.90
CA THR A 1115 27.32 12.93 20.14
C THR A 1115 26.64 13.51 18.89
N ALA A 1116 26.82 14.82 18.68
CA ALA A 1116 26.28 15.51 17.52
C ALA A 1116 26.76 14.87 16.20
N SER A 1117 25.83 14.71 15.26
CA SER A 1117 26.13 14.21 13.92
C SER A 1117 27.23 15.06 13.28
N LEU A 1118 28.06 14.44 12.45
CA LEU A 1118 29.07 15.10 11.63
C LEU A 1118 28.45 15.80 10.41
N TYR A 1119 27.20 15.46 10.06
CA TYR A 1119 26.45 16.09 8.96
C TYR A 1119 25.80 17.42 9.38
N THR A 1120 25.56 17.61 10.68
CA THR A 1120 25.10 18.85 11.30
C THR A 1120 26.28 19.66 11.81
#